data_AF-A0A2S0JL70-F1
#
_entry.id   AF-A0A2S0JL70-F1
#
_cell.length_a   1.000
_cell.length_b   1.000
_cell.length_c   1.000
_cell.angle_alpha   90.00
_cell.angle_beta   90.00
_cell.angle_gamma   90.00
#
_symmetry.space_group_name_H-M   'P 1'
#
loop_
_entity.id
_entity.type
_entity.pdbx_description
1 polymer ?
#
loop_
_entity_poly.entity_id
_entity_poly.type
_entity_poly.pdbx_seq_one_letter_code
_entity_poly.pdbx_strand_id
1 'polypeptide(L)'
;MAENLDLFELNKFFILGRPIVSIFHNAQNMYSIVRVKIQETNLQYEDKEIIVVGYFPPLQMDEQYRFTGLLRQHPKYGVQFQIETFTKEVPATEQGIIHYLSSDLFVGIGKKTAETIVEKLGANALRLILEDPNALDIVPRLSAEKKEVIHRTIEQNLGLERVMIQLNEWGFGPQLGMKIYQTYRTDAIELLTENPYRLIEDVEGVGFFRADELGAKLGITGNHPDRIKAAILHILNTAALSEGHVFLDAEQVLPLVKDMLEQSQREEIPFEAISRACIELREESKICGEETRLYLPSLYFSEVGIASKIVALIERNKKAEHFSRDEIRKAIGETEDLLHVTYAETQASAIEQALNSAVMILTGGPGTGKTTVVRGVVEVYAKLHGLSLNPKEYAQKEEPFPIILCAPTGRAAKRLSESTELPAMTIHRLLGFTGQEKEEETEREVTGKLIIVDEMSMVDTWLAHQLLKALHEDVQVVFVGDQDQLPPVGPGQVLKDLLASQQIPTVELTEVYRQAEGSTIIELAHQIKRGTIPKELTVKTSDRSFIKASSDQVASVVTQVVKSAVAKGQEIRNIQVLAPMYKGPAGIDNLNKMIQELINPNDTGSRKELVFGDVTYRIKDKVLQLVNQPESNVFNGDMGEVISIIKAKETIEKQDLLVVSFDGIEVTYQRSDLNQLTLAYCCSIHKSQGSEFQTVIMPVVRGYSKMLRRNLLYTGITRAKNFLILCGEPEVLADGLQRTDDLQRFTSLRARLNPMDIVEEVAEIETVSVKIDEQPIKDVKLTVETEAIIHPMIGMDGVSPYDFLDD
;
A
#
# COMPACT_ATOMS: atom_id res chain seq x y z
N MET A 1 -55.17 18.14 -0.24
CA MET A 1 -55.03 19.10 0.87
C MET A 1 -53.81 18.65 1.67
N ALA A 2 -53.03 19.63 2.10
CA ALA A 2 -51.69 19.49 2.65
C ALA A 2 -51.63 18.57 3.88
N GLU A 3 -50.64 17.66 3.91
CA GLU A 3 -49.96 17.22 5.14
C GLU A 3 -48.70 16.39 4.80
N ASN A 4 -47.60 16.76 5.45
CA ASN A 4 -46.28 16.11 5.51
C ASN A 4 -45.42 16.08 4.24
N LEU A 5 -45.05 17.27 3.74
CA LEU A 5 -43.74 17.46 3.11
C LEU A 5 -42.75 17.84 4.21
N ASP A 6 -41.72 17.02 4.38
CA ASP A 6 -40.65 17.21 5.34
C ASP A 6 -39.97 18.55 5.07
N LEU A 7 -39.93 19.45 6.07
CA LEU A 7 -39.50 20.84 5.92
C LEU A 7 -38.01 20.98 5.51
N PHE A 8 -37.26 19.88 5.47
CA PHE A 8 -35.86 19.81 5.05
C PHE A 8 -35.64 19.47 3.55
N GLU A 9 -36.67 19.04 2.80
CA GLU A 9 -36.52 18.77 1.35
C GLU A 9 -36.53 20.03 0.47
N LEU A 10 -37.01 21.16 1.00
CA LEU A 10 -37.32 22.39 0.25
C LEU A 10 -36.11 23.12 -0.38
N ASN A 11 -34.87 22.65 -0.20
CA ASN A 11 -33.66 23.37 -0.64
C ASN A 11 -32.73 22.61 -1.59
N LYS A 12 -33.06 21.39 -2.06
CA LYS A 12 -32.20 20.67 -3.02
C LYS A 12 -32.63 20.95 -4.47
N PHE A 13 -31.68 21.28 -5.34
CA PHE A 13 -31.99 21.47 -6.77
C PHE A 13 -32.26 20.13 -7.44
N PHE A 14 -33.24 20.09 -8.34
CA PHE A 14 -33.59 18.89 -9.08
C PHE A 14 -33.81 19.15 -10.57
N ILE A 15 -33.63 18.10 -11.36
CA ILE A 15 -33.97 18.03 -12.78
C ILE A 15 -34.83 16.79 -13.00
N LEU A 16 -36.06 17.00 -13.45
CA LEU A 16 -36.93 15.95 -13.94
C LEU A 16 -36.79 15.87 -15.45
N GLY A 17 -36.42 14.72 -15.98
CA GLY A 17 -36.19 14.60 -17.42
C GLY A 17 -35.97 13.18 -17.92
N ARG A 18 -35.93 13.06 -19.25
CA ARG A 18 -35.67 11.79 -19.95
C ARG A 18 -34.29 11.78 -20.57
N PRO A 19 -33.52 10.68 -20.45
CA PRO A 19 -32.25 10.53 -21.14
C PRO A 19 -32.44 10.60 -22.65
N ILE A 20 -31.58 11.37 -23.33
CA ILE A 20 -31.55 11.46 -24.80
C ILE A 20 -30.41 10.59 -25.33
N VAL A 21 -29.22 10.77 -24.76
CA VAL A 21 -27.98 10.13 -25.19
C VAL A 21 -27.09 9.90 -23.97
N SER A 22 -26.56 8.68 -23.85
CA SER A 22 -25.42 8.38 -22.98
C SER A 22 -24.13 8.75 -23.71
N ILE A 23 -23.38 9.71 -23.17
CA ILE A 23 -22.13 10.22 -23.77
C ILE A 23 -20.95 9.38 -23.32
N PHE A 24 -20.94 8.98 -22.05
CA PHE A 24 -19.87 8.20 -21.45
C PHE A 24 -20.43 7.38 -20.28
N HIS A 25 -19.94 6.16 -20.14
CA HIS A 25 -20.20 5.32 -18.98
C HIS A 25 -18.96 4.49 -18.67
N ASN A 26 -18.53 4.49 -17.42
CA ASN A 26 -17.49 3.61 -16.92
C ASN A 26 -18.14 2.50 -16.08
N ALA A 27 -18.01 1.25 -16.53
CA ALA A 27 -18.63 0.10 -15.86
C ALA A 27 -17.99 -0.27 -14.51
N GLN A 28 -16.73 0.12 -14.26
CA GLN A 28 -16.02 -0.20 -13.02
C GLN A 28 -16.45 0.71 -11.87
N ASN A 29 -16.43 2.03 -12.08
CA ASN A 29 -16.79 3.00 -11.04
C ASN A 29 -18.18 3.61 -11.23
N MET A 30 -18.91 3.21 -12.28
CA MET A 30 -20.28 3.64 -12.59
C MET A 30 -20.44 5.16 -12.77
N TYR A 31 -19.35 5.83 -13.17
CA TYR A 31 -19.40 7.23 -13.56
C TYR A 31 -20.04 7.37 -14.94
N SER A 32 -21.07 8.20 -15.03
CA SER A 32 -21.90 8.37 -16.21
C SER A 32 -22.04 9.85 -16.59
N ILE A 33 -22.05 10.12 -17.90
CA ILE A 33 -22.34 11.43 -18.48
C ILE A 33 -23.49 11.21 -19.46
N VAL A 34 -24.65 11.80 -19.16
CA VAL A 34 -25.87 11.62 -19.95
C VAL A 34 -26.46 12.98 -20.30
N ARG A 35 -26.90 13.14 -21.55
CA ARG A 35 -27.69 14.30 -21.94
C ARG A 35 -29.16 14.02 -21.64
N VAL A 36 -29.79 14.91 -20.89
CA VAL A 36 -31.18 14.76 -20.42
C VAL A 36 -32.04 15.89 -20.97
N LYS A 37 -33.22 15.55 -21.47
CA LYS A 37 -34.26 16.51 -21.84
C LYS A 37 -35.04 16.92 -20.60
N ILE A 38 -34.96 18.20 -20.24
CA ILE A 38 -35.63 18.75 -19.05
C ILE A 38 -37.14 18.83 -19.32
N GLN A 39 -37.92 18.30 -18.39
CA GLN A 39 -39.37 18.50 -18.33
C GLN A 39 -39.74 19.50 -17.24
N GLU A 40 -39.14 19.34 -16.06
CA GLU A 40 -39.38 20.19 -14.90
C GLU A 40 -38.09 20.38 -14.11
N THR A 41 -37.86 21.56 -13.58
CA THR A 41 -36.72 21.84 -12.71
C THR A 41 -37.03 23.06 -11.84
N ASN A 42 -36.43 23.11 -10.65
CA ASN A 42 -36.41 24.31 -9.80
C ASN A 42 -35.12 25.15 -9.98
N LEU A 43 -34.31 24.86 -11.00
CA LEU A 43 -33.11 25.61 -11.36
C LEU A 43 -33.47 26.86 -12.19
N GLN A 44 -32.71 27.94 -12.02
CA GLN A 44 -32.70 29.06 -12.97
C GLN A 44 -31.89 28.66 -14.21
N TYR A 45 -32.45 27.80 -15.06
CA TYR A 45 -31.82 27.28 -16.27
C TYR A 45 -32.81 27.29 -17.44
N GLU A 46 -32.47 27.98 -18.53
CA GLU A 46 -33.41 28.26 -19.63
C GLU A 46 -33.38 27.23 -20.77
N ASP A 47 -32.29 26.44 -20.90
CA ASP A 47 -32.19 25.45 -21.97
C ASP A 47 -33.10 24.23 -21.70
N LYS A 48 -33.60 23.63 -22.77
CA LYS A 48 -34.46 22.43 -22.72
C LYS A 48 -33.69 21.12 -22.50
N GLU A 49 -32.36 21.17 -22.57
CA GLU A 49 -31.48 20.02 -22.44
C GLU A 49 -30.29 20.39 -21.56
N ILE A 50 -29.80 19.42 -20.79
CA ILE A 50 -28.64 19.60 -19.92
C ILE A 50 -27.81 18.33 -19.85
N ILE A 51 -26.51 18.49 -19.61
CA ILE A 51 -25.61 17.37 -19.34
C ILE A 51 -25.66 17.06 -17.85
N VAL A 52 -26.07 15.85 -17.53
CA VAL A 52 -26.10 15.29 -16.18
C VAL A 52 -24.88 14.41 -15.98
N VAL A 53 -24.12 14.64 -14.91
CA VAL A 53 -22.86 13.95 -14.59
C VAL A 53 -22.88 13.40 -13.17
N GLY A 54 -22.33 12.21 -12.96
CA GLY A 54 -22.18 11.63 -11.62
C GLY A 54 -22.13 10.12 -11.62
N TYR A 55 -22.44 9.52 -10.48
CA TYR A 55 -22.29 8.07 -10.23
C TYR A 55 -23.66 7.41 -10.23
N PHE A 56 -23.98 6.74 -11.34
CA PHE A 56 -25.25 6.07 -11.57
C PHE A 56 -25.12 5.05 -12.72
N PRO A 57 -25.89 3.94 -12.70
CA PRO A 57 -25.83 2.93 -13.76
C PRO A 57 -26.34 3.48 -15.10
N PRO A 58 -26.20 2.72 -16.19
CA PRO A 58 -26.83 3.06 -17.46
C PRO A 58 -28.34 3.27 -17.29
N LEU A 59 -28.83 4.44 -17.70
CA LEU A 59 -30.25 4.79 -17.65
C LEU A 59 -30.99 4.24 -18.86
N GLN A 60 -32.26 3.90 -18.67
CA GLN A 60 -33.14 3.50 -19.76
C GLN A 60 -33.67 4.75 -20.49
N MET A 61 -33.56 4.77 -21.83
CA MET A 61 -33.84 5.99 -22.63
C MET A 61 -35.33 6.36 -22.65
N ASP A 62 -36.22 5.39 -22.47
CA ASP A 62 -37.67 5.60 -22.52
C ASP A 62 -38.27 6.00 -21.16
N GLU A 63 -37.45 6.02 -20.12
CA GLU A 63 -37.88 6.23 -18.74
C GLU A 63 -37.58 7.65 -18.24
N GLN A 64 -38.34 8.06 -17.23
CA GLN A 64 -38.24 9.39 -16.65
C GLN A 64 -37.54 9.30 -15.30
N TYR A 65 -36.61 10.23 -15.08
CA TYR A 65 -35.80 10.27 -13.87
C TYR A 65 -35.83 11.65 -13.26
N ARG A 66 -35.86 11.69 -11.94
CA ARG A 66 -35.60 12.86 -11.11
C ARG A 66 -34.16 12.77 -10.62
N PHE A 67 -33.35 13.73 -11.04
CA PHE A 67 -31.97 13.90 -10.58
C PHE A 67 -31.93 15.00 -9.55
N THR A 68 -31.30 14.77 -8.40
CA THR A 68 -31.11 15.76 -7.34
C THR A 68 -29.62 16.05 -7.20
N GLY A 69 -29.23 17.32 -7.13
CA GLY A 69 -27.82 17.69 -7.12
C GLY A 69 -27.57 19.19 -7.29
N LEU A 70 -26.42 19.55 -7.87
CA LEU A 70 -25.97 20.95 -7.97
C LEU A 70 -25.54 21.29 -9.40
N LEU A 71 -25.84 22.53 -9.82
CA LEU A 71 -25.34 23.07 -11.08
C LEU A 71 -23.85 23.43 -10.93
N ARG A 72 -22.99 22.95 -11.82
CA ARG A 72 -21.56 23.28 -11.87
C ARG A 72 -21.12 23.71 -13.25
N GLN A 73 -20.16 24.64 -13.31
CA GLN A 73 -19.57 25.08 -14.56
C GLN A 73 -18.24 24.36 -14.81
N HIS A 74 -18.19 23.52 -15.85
CA HIS A 74 -16.98 22.83 -16.27
C HIS A 74 -16.11 23.74 -17.15
N PRO A 75 -14.79 23.87 -16.89
CA PRO A 75 -13.90 24.80 -17.60
C PRO A 75 -13.89 24.67 -19.13
N LYS A 76 -14.13 23.44 -19.63
CA LYS A 76 -14.08 23.10 -21.06
C LYS A 76 -15.44 22.80 -21.69
N TYR A 77 -16.44 22.41 -20.89
CA TYR A 77 -17.68 21.80 -21.39
C TYR A 77 -18.94 22.58 -20.99
N GLY A 78 -18.78 23.73 -20.32
CA GLY A 78 -19.89 24.60 -19.95
C GLY A 78 -20.67 24.08 -18.75
N VAL A 79 -21.93 24.47 -18.65
CA VAL A 79 -22.81 24.17 -17.51
C VAL A 79 -23.22 22.69 -17.52
N GLN A 80 -23.08 22.03 -16.38
CA GLN A 80 -23.43 20.63 -16.15
C GLN A 80 -24.18 20.49 -14.82
N PHE A 81 -25.07 19.51 -14.73
CA PHE A 81 -25.74 19.16 -13.48
C PHE A 81 -25.04 17.98 -12.82
N GLN A 82 -24.38 18.23 -11.70
CA GLN A 82 -23.69 17.18 -10.94
C GLN A 82 -24.66 16.54 -9.96
N ILE A 83 -24.91 15.24 -10.12
CA ILE A 83 -25.90 14.54 -9.29
C ILE A 83 -25.33 14.12 -7.93
N GLU A 84 -26.20 14.17 -6.92
CA GLU A 84 -26.01 13.61 -5.58
C GLU A 84 -26.86 12.36 -5.36
N THR A 85 -28.05 12.32 -5.95
CA THR A 85 -28.92 11.14 -5.97
C THR A 85 -29.84 11.20 -7.19
N PHE A 86 -30.45 10.08 -7.53
CA PHE A 86 -31.41 9.99 -8.61
C PHE A 86 -32.50 8.98 -8.22
N THR A 87 -33.70 9.21 -8.75
CA THR A 87 -34.83 8.29 -8.62
C THR A 87 -35.52 8.19 -9.97
N LYS A 88 -35.86 6.98 -10.39
CA LYS A 88 -36.80 6.76 -11.48
C LYS A 88 -38.16 7.23 -11.04
N GLU A 89 -38.78 8.03 -11.88
CA GLU A 89 -40.13 8.51 -11.60
C GLU A 89 -41.10 7.35 -11.84
N VAL A 90 -41.58 6.81 -10.72
CA VAL A 90 -42.64 5.82 -10.70
C VAL A 90 -43.97 6.55 -10.88
N PRO A 91 -44.92 6.02 -11.68
CA PRO A 91 -46.21 6.67 -11.86
C PRO A 91 -46.92 6.95 -10.52
N ALA A 92 -47.19 8.21 -10.22
CA ALA A 92 -47.81 8.65 -8.97
C ALA A 92 -49.36 8.55 -8.96
N THR A 93 -49.96 8.18 -10.09
CA THR A 93 -51.41 8.01 -10.21
C THR A 93 -51.78 6.54 -10.06
N GLU A 94 -52.91 6.25 -9.41
CA GLU A 94 -53.43 4.88 -9.27
C GLU A 94 -53.50 4.16 -10.62
N GLN A 95 -53.92 4.85 -11.68
CA GLN A 95 -53.96 4.32 -13.04
C GLN A 95 -52.58 3.98 -13.60
N GLY A 96 -51.56 4.77 -13.30
CA GLY A 96 -50.19 4.51 -13.75
C GLY A 96 -49.54 3.35 -12.99
N ILE A 97 -49.83 3.19 -11.70
CA ILE A 97 -49.38 2.03 -10.89
C ILE A 97 -50.05 0.75 -11.40
N ILE A 98 -51.35 0.81 -11.70
CA ILE A 98 -52.08 -0.31 -12.32
C ILE A 98 -51.41 -0.70 -13.63
N HIS A 99 -51.07 0.28 -14.47
CA HIS A 99 -50.39 0.01 -15.75
C HIS A 99 -49.03 -0.64 -15.55
N TYR A 100 -48.21 -0.13 -14.62
CA TYR A 100 -46.89 -0.65 -14.28
C TYR A 100 -46.96 -2.11 -13.79
N LEU A 101 -47.81 -2.40 -12.80
CA LEU A 101 -47.98 -3.75 -12.24
C LEU A 101 -48.61 -4.74 -13.24
N SER A 102 -49.32 -4.25 -14.25
CA SER A 102 -49.93 -5.07 -15.32
C SER A 102 -49.09 -5.20 -16.59
N SER A 103 -47.87 -4.65 -16.58
CA SER A 103 -46.94 -4.69 -17.70
C SER A 103 -46.29 -6.07 -17.86
N ASP A 104 -45.62 -6.30 -19.00
CA ASP A 104 -44.91 -7.53 -19.29
C ASP A 104 -43.75 -7.82 -18.32
N LEU A 105 -43.37 -6.85 -17.47
CA LEU A 105 -42.40 -7.02 -16.38
C LEU A 105 -42.90 -7.98 -15.30
N PHE A 106 -44.23 -8.10 -15.12
CA PHE A 106 -44.85 -8.88 -14.05
C PHE A 106 -45.57 -10.10 -14.61
N VAL A 107 -44.80 -11.16 -14.86
CA VAL A 107 -45.32 -12.42 -15.41
C VAL A 107 -46.40 -13.02 -14.51
N GLY A 108 -47.64 -13.12 -15.02
CA GLY A 108 -48.79 -13.67 -14.29
C GLY A 108 -49.64 -12.65 -13.50
N ILE A 109 -49.33 -11.35 -13.60
CA ILE A 109 -50.10 -10.26 -12.98
C ILE A 109 -50.91 -9.52 -14.04
N GLY A 110 -52.22 -9.83 -14.11
CA GLY A 110 -53.15 -9.14 -15.01
C GLY A 110 -53.73 -7.87 -14.40
N LYS A 111 -54.29 -6.99 -15.25
CA LYS A 111 -54.90 -5.70 -14.89
C LYS A 111 -55.82 -5.74 -13.65
N LYS A 112 -56.69 -6.76 -13.54
CA LYS A 112 -57.59 -6.92 -12.38
C LYS A 112 -56.85 -7.16 -11.05
N THR A 113 -55.72 -7.86 -11.11
CA THR A 113 -54.88 -8.12 -9.93
C THR A 113 -54.17 -6.83 -9.52
N ALA A 114 -53.63 -6.09 -10.50
CA ALA A 114 -53.03 -4.78 -10.29
C ALA A 114 -54.03 -3.75 -9.70
N GLU A 115 -55.27 -3.71 -10.21
CA GLU A 115 -56.37 -2.90 -9.65
C GLU A 115 -56.63 -3.25 -8.18
N THR A 116 -56.70 -4.55 -7.85
CA THR A 116 -56.93 -5.01 -6.47
C THR A 116 -55.78 -4.62 -5.53
N ILE A 117 -54.53 -4.66 -6.00
CA ILE A 117 -53.35 -4.26 -5.22
C ILE A 117 -53.42 -2.75 -4.93
N VAL A 118 -53.71 -1.93 -5.94
CA VAL A 118 -53.78 -0.47 -5.80
C VAL A 118 -55.00 -0.03 -4.97
N GLU A 119 -56.14 -0.72 -5.07
CA GLU A 119 -57.31 -0.46 -4.20
C GLU A 119 -57.01 -0.70 -2.71
N LYS A 120 -56.08 -1.60 -2.39
CA LYS A 120 -55.73 -1.94 -1.00
C LYS A 120 -54.55 -1.15 -0.45
N LEU A 121 -53.55 -0.87 -1.28
CA LEU A 121 -52.30 -0.21 -0.87
C LEU A 121 -52.21 1.27 -1.30
N GLY A 122 -53.16 1.74 -2.11
CA GLY A 122 -53.27 3.12 -2.54
C GLY A 122 -52.15 3.58 -3.50
N ALA A 123 -52.00 4.89 -3.64
CA ALA A 123 -51.01 5.52 -4.51
C ALA A 123 -49.53 5.26 -4.10
N ASN A 124 -49.30 4.71 -2.91
CA ASN A 124 -47.96 4.35 -2.42
C ASN A 124 -47.67 2.84 -2.51
N ALA A 125 -48.49 2.07 -3.25
CA ALA A 125 -48.39 0.61 -3.29
C ALA A 125 -46.97 0.09 -3.58
N LEU A 126 -46.29 0.67 -4.58
CA LEU A 126 -44.95 0.22 -4.97
C LEU A 126 -43.89 0.48 -3.89
N ARG A 127 -44.03 1.57 -3.13
CA ARG A 127 -43.16 1.89 -2.00
C ARG A 127 -43.40 0.94 -0.83
N LEU A 128 -44.66 0.70 -0.47
CA LEU A 128 -45.03 -0.21 0.62
C LEU A 128 -44.59 -1.65 0.35
N ILE A 129 -44.73 -2.12 -0.89
CA ILE A 129 -44.28 -3.46 -1.29
C ILE A 129 -42.75 -3.58 -1.22
N LEU A 130 -42.01 -2.51 -1.53
CA LEU A 130 -40.55 -2.50 -1.45
C LEU A 130 -40.07 -2.43 0.02
N GLU A 131 -40.79 -1.71 0.89
CA GLU A 131 -40.44 -1.55 2.31
C GLU A 131 -40.76 -2.80 3.15
N ASP A 132 -41.89 -3.47 2.87
CA ASP A 132 -42.34 -4.67 3.58
C ASP A 132 -42.90 -5.72 2.60
N PRO A 133 -42.25 -6.89 2.44
CA PRO A 133 -42.76 -7.99 1.63
C PRO A 133 -44.15 -8.47 2.06
N ASN A 134 -44.49 -8.32 3.35
CA ASN A 134 -45.78 -8.73 3.91
C ASN A 134 -46.91 -7.73 3.60
N ALA A 135 -46.59 -6.55 3.04
CA ALA A 135 -47.61 -5.59 2.62
C ALA A 135 -48.62 -6.20 1.62
N LEU A 136 -48.19 -7.20 0.85
CA LEU A 136 -49.05 -7.93 -0.09
C LEU A 136 -50.00 -8.94 0.58
N ASP A 137 -49.89 -9.20 1.89
CA ASP A 137 -50.76 -10.13 2.62
C ASP A 137 -52.19 -9.61 2.78
N ILE A 138 -52.36 -8.29 2.76
CA ILE A 138 -53.65 -7.62 2.87
C ILE A 138 -54.45 -7.73 1.55
N VAL A 139 -53.79 -8.12 0.44
CA VAL A 139 -54.40 -8.25 -0.89
C VAL A 139 -55.09 -9.62 -1.03
N PRO A 140 -56.43 -9.66 -1.19
CA PRO A 140 -57.15 -10.93 -1.25
C PRO A 140 -56.85 -11.71 -2.54
N ARG A 141 -56.77 -13.05 -2.43
CA ARG A 141 -56.60 -14.00 -3.56
C ARG A 141 -55.26 -13.89 -4.33
N LEU A 142 -54.21 -13.39 -3.68
CA LEU A 142 -52.84 -13.39 -4.21
C LEU A 142 -52.06 -14.60 -3.68
N SER A 143 -51.57 -15.49 -4.56
CA SER A 143 -50.76 -16.65 -4.16
C SER A 143 -49.36 -16.25 -3.71
N ALA A 144 -48.71 -17.07 -2.86
CA ALA A 144 -47.35 -16.81 -2.38
C ALA A 144 -46.34 -16.60 -3.53
N GLU A 145 -46.42 -17.43 -4.58
CA GLU A 145 -45.59 -17.29 -5.78
C GLU A 145 -45.78 -15.92 -6.48
N LYS A 146 -47.01 -15.40 -6.53
CA LYS A 146 -47.28 -14.09 -7.15
C LYS A 146 -46.77 -12.95 -6.29
N LYS A 147 -46.82 -13.08 -4.97
CA LYS A 147 -46.26 -12.08 -4.04
C LYS A 147 -44.75 -11.97 -4.22
N GLU A 148 -44.08 -13.10 -4.29
CA GLU A 148 -42.64 -13.18 -4.49
C GLU A 148 -42.22 -12.61 -5.86
N VAL A 149 -42.94 -12.94 -6.94
CA VAL A 149 -42.69 -12.36 -8.27
C VAL A 149 -42.85 -10.83 -8.26
N ILE A 150 -43.91 -10.30 -7.64
CA ILE A 150 -44.12 -8.86 -7.54
C ILE A 150 -43.00 -8.19 -6.75
N HIS A 151 -42.68 -8.71 -5.56
CA HIS A 151 -41.62 -8.17 -4.71
C HIS A 151 -40.27 -8.17 -5.43
N ARG A 152 -39.87 -9.33 -5.96
CA ARG A 152 -38.58 -9.50 -6.65
C ARG A 152 -38.45 -8.61 -7.88
N THR A 153 -39.51 -8.49 -8.69
CA THR A 153 -39.47 -7.60 -9.87
C THR A 153 -39.39 -6.13 -9.47
N ILE A 154 -40.05 -5.70 -8.39
CA ILE A 154 -39.97 -4.32 -7.87
C ILE A 154 -38.57 -4.06 -7.30
N GLU A 155 -38.04 -4.99 -6.51
CA GLU A 155 -36.70 -4.93 -5.92
C GLU A 155 -35.60 -4.87 -7.00
N GLN A 156 -35.70 -5.68 -8.06
CA GLN A 156 -34.76 -5.65 -9.18
C GLN A 156 -34.78 -4.33 -9.95
N ASN A 157 -35.94 -3.66 -10.01
CA ASN A 157 -36.09 -2.43 -10.79
C ASN A 157 -35.89 -1.14 -9.97
N LEU A 158 -36.10 -1.17 -8.66
CA LEU A 158 -36.09 0.02 -7.78
C LEU A 158 -35.16 -0.11 -6.55
N GLY A 159 -34.57 -1.28 -6.31
CA GLY A 159 -33.74 -1.54 -5.13
C GLY A 159 -32.47 -0.69 -5.05
N LEU A 160 -31.81 -0.46 -6.19
CA LEU A 160 -30.63 0.42 -6.25
C LEU A 160 -30.95 1.84 -5.77
N GLU A 161 -32.08 2.40 -6.20
CA GLU A 161 -32.44 3.79 -5.91
C GLU A 161 -32.71 3.96 -4.42
N ARG A 162 -33.44 3.01 -3.83
CA ARG A 162 -33.68 2.96 -2.39
C ARG A 162 -32.35 2.95 -1.62
N VAL A 163 -31.43 2.06 -2.00
CA VAL A 163 -30.11 1.98 -1.36
C VAL A 163 -29.35 3.29 -1.51
N MET A 164 -29.32 3.89 -2.71
CA MET A 164 -28.57 5.15 -2.94
C MET A 164 -29.15 6.34 -2.17
N ILE A 165 -30.48 6.43 -2.03
CA ILE A 165 -31.13 7.45 -1.19
C ILE A 165 -30.72 7.26 0.26
N GLN A 166 -30.88 6.04 0.79
CA GLN A 166 -30.56 5.74 2.19
C GLN A 166 -29.09 6.02 2.50
N LEU A 167 -28.18 5.62 1.62
CA LEU A 167 -26.74 5.88 1.77
C LEU A 167 -26.43 7.37 1.76
N ASN A 168 -27.12 8.17 0.92
CA ASN A 168 -26.96 9.62 0.92
C ASN A 168 -27.44 10.25 2.24
N GLU A 169 -28.58 9.83 2.78
CA GLU A 169 -29.09 10.25 4.09
C GLU A 169 -28.12 9.88 5.23
N TRP A 170 -27.52 8.70 5.14
CA TRP A 170 -26.48 8.25 6.04
C TRP A 170 -25.17 9.03 5.91
N GLY A 171 -25.01 9.83 4.85
CA GLY A 171 -23.87 10.73 4.65
C GLY A 171 -22.83 10.21 3.66
N PHE A 172 -23.10 9.10 2.97
CA PHE A 172 -22.24 8.59 1.91
C PHE A 172 -22.55 9.30 0.60
N GLY A 173 -21.56 10.02 0.09
CA GLY A 173 -21.66 10.65 -1.22
C GLY A 173 -21.80 9.61 -2.36
N PRO A 174 -22.18 10.04 -3.57
CA PRO A 174 -22.53 9.14 -4.68
C PRO A 174 -21.47 8.10 -5.04
N GLN A 175 -20.19 8.50 -5.02
CA GLN A 175 -19.05 7.62 -5.29
C GLN A 175 -18.99 6.45 -4.32
N LEU A 176 -19.06 6.76 -3.03
CA LEU A 176 -18.92 5.80 -1.96
C LEU A 176 -20.19 4.96 -1.84
N GLY A 177 -21.36 5.58 -1.99
CA GLY A 177 -22.64 4.88 -2.04
C GLY A 177 -22.68 3.82 -3.14
N MET A 178 -22.11 4.12 -4.31
CA MET A 178 -22.05 3.15 -5.40
C MET A 178 -21.07 2.00 -5.12
N LYS A 179 -19.92 2.27 -4.48
CA LYS A 179 -19.02 1.21 -4.01
C LYS A 179 -19.72 0.29 -3.00
N ILE A 180 -20.42 0.86 -2.02
CA ILE A 180 -21.19 0.12 -1.01
C ILE A 180 -22.26 -0.75 -1.70
N TYR A 181 -23.00 -0.19 -2.67
CA TYR A 181 -23.97 -0.97 -3.44
C TYR A 181 -23.33 -2.06 -4.30
N GLN A 182 -22.14 -1.84 -4.88
CA GLN A 182 -21.44 -2.89 -5.62
C GLN A 182 -21.08 -4.09 -4.73
N THR A 183 -20.75 -3.81 -3.46
CA THR A 183 -20.42 -4.83 -2.46
C THR A 183 -21.66 -5.56 -1.94
N TYR A 184 -22.66 -4.85 -1.41
CA TYR A 184 -23.79 -5.45 -0.68
C TYR A 184 -25.10 -5.50 -1.47
N ARG A 185 -25.18 -4.87 -2.64
CA ARG A 185 -26.38 -4.81 -3.48
C ARG A 185 -27.60 -4.28 -2.71
N THR A 186 -28.73 -4.95 -2.83
CA THR A 186 -30.00 -4.60 -2.20
C THR A 186 -29.98 -4.77 -0.69
N ASP A 187 -29.11 -5.66 -0.18
CA ASP A 187 -29.01 -6.00 1.24
C ASP A 187 -28.20 -4.96 2.03
N ALA A 188 -27.66 -3.94 1.36
CA ALA A 188 -26.85 -2.90 1.96
C ALA A 188 -27.53 -2.22 3.15
N ILE A 189 -28.84 -1.94 3.07
CA ILE A 189 -29.54 -1.25 4.16
C ILE A 189 -29.64 -2.16 5.38
N GLU A 190 -30.04 -3.42 5.20
CA GLU A 190 -30.22 -4.37 6.29
C GLU A 190 -28.89 -4.67 7.00
N LEU A 191 -27.86 -5.04 6.23
CA LEU A 191 -26.55 -5.39 6.76
C LEU A 191 -25.87 -4.23 7.51
N LEU A 192 -26.02 -3.00 7.00
CA LEU A 192 -25.45 -1.81 7.63
C LEU A 192 -26.25 -1.34 8.84
N THR A 193 -27.55 -1.63 8.89
CA THR A 193 -28.37 -1.40 10.08
C THR A 193 -28.00 -2.37 11.20
N GLU A 194 -27.71 -3.62 10.87
CA GLU A 194 -27.23 -4.64 11.82
C GLU A 194 -25.83 -4.30 12.34
N ASN A 195 -24.87 -4.05 11.45
CA ASN A 195 -23.51 -3.69 11.83
C ASN A 195 -22.86 -2.75 10.79
N PRO A 196 -22.82 -1.43 11.07
CA PRO A 196 -22.24 -0.45 10.14
C PRO A 196 -20.72 -0.52 10.05
N TYR A 197 -20.04 -1.13 11.02
CA TYR A 197 -18.57 -1.22 11.05
C TYR A 197 -18.01 -2.22 10.05
N ARG A 198 -18.85 -3.09 9.46
CA ARG A 198 -18.47 -3.97 8.34
C ARG A 198 -17.94 -3.18 7.13
N LEU A 199 -18.38 -1.93 6.97
CA LEU A 199 -17.88 -1.03 5.92
C LEU A 199 -16.36 -0.84 5.95
N ILE A 200 -15.73 -0.94 7.13
CA ILE A 200 -14.29 -0.76 7.29
C ILE A 200 -13.52 -1.90 6.59
N GLU A 201 -14.03 -3.13 6.66
CA GLU A 201 -13.42 -4.31 6.03
C GLU A 201 -13.81 -4.41 4.54
N ASP A 202 -15.09 -4.20 4.23
CA ASP A 202 -15.67 -4.59 2.94
C ASP A 202 -15.65 -3.49 1.86
N VAL A 203 -15.44 -2.21 2.24
CA VAL A 203 -15.55 -1.06 1.31
C VAL A 203 -14.36 -0.12 1.40
N GLU A 204 -13.51 -0.17 0.38
CA GLU A 204 -12.34 0.69 0.25
C GLU A 204 -12.71 2.19 0.19
N GLY A 205 -12.19 2.95 1.15
CA GLY A 205 -12.42 4.39 1.31
C GLY A 205 -13.39 4.75 2.44
N VAL A 206 -13.93 3.77 3.17
CA VAL A 206 -14.61 3.98 4.45
C VAL A 206 -13.64 3.73 5.59
N GLY A 207 -13.33 4.78 6.37
CA GLY A 207 -12.54 4.65 7.60
C GLY A 207 -13.42 4.53 8.85
N PHE A 208 -12.80 4.22 9.99
CA PHE A 208 -13.49 4.03 11.27
C PHE A 208 -14.42 5.19 11.62
N PHE A 209 -13.95 6.45 11.56
CA PHE A 209 -14.77 7.61 11.91
C PHE A 209 -16.06 7.74 11.10
N ARG A 210 -16.04 7.41 9.80
CA ARG A 210 -17.27 7.44 8.99
C ARG A 210 -18.24 6.31 9.35
N ALA A 211 -17.72 5.13 9.65
CA ALA A 211 -18.55 4.03 10.15
C ALA A 211 -19.11 4.35 11.53
N ASP A 212 -18.35 5.01 12.41
CA ASP A 212 -18.79 5.42 13.75
C ASP A 212 -19.82 6.56 13.71
N GLU A 213 -19.72 7.48 12.74
CA GLU A 213 -20.77 8.48 12.47
C GLU A 213 -22.09 7.81 12.06
N LEU A 214 -22.04 6.75 11.23
CA LEU A 214 -23.23 5.96 10.89
C LEU A 214 -23.73 5.17 12.11
N GLY A 215 -22.83 4.53 12.87
CA GLY A 215 -23.16 3.82 14.11
C GLY A 215 -23.92 4.71 15.08
N ALA A 216 -23.45 5.94 15.30
CA ALA A 216 -24.13 6.92 16.14
C ALA A 216 -25.55 7.24 15.64
N LYS A 217 -25.75 7.41 14.32
CA LYS A 217 -27.09 7.62 13.73
C LYS A 217 -28.02 6.42 13.91
N LEU A 218 -27.48 5.21 13.93
CA LEU A 218 -28.21 3.95 14.10
C LEU A 218 -28.37 3.55 15.59
N GLY A 219 -27.88 4.36 16.53
CA GLY A 219 -27.99 4.12 17.96
C GLY A 219 -26.86 3.27 18.57
N ILE A 220 -25.86 2.88 17.78
CA ILE A 220 -24.66 2.19 18.25
C ILE A 220 -23.69 3.23 18.82
N THR A 221 -23.76 3.42 20.14
CA THR A 221 -23.04 4.50 20.87
C THR A 221 -22.30 3.96 22.08
N GLY A 222 -21.42 4.78 22.65
CA GLY A 222 -20.73 4.48 23.91
C GLY A 222 -19.93 3.17 23.86
N ASN A 223 -20.19 2.27 24.80
CA ASN A 223 -19.45 1.02 24.99
C ASN A 223 -20.03 -0.18 24.20
N HIS A 224 -20.78 0.07 23.12
CA HIS A 224 -21.34 -1.01 22.31
C HIS A 224 -20.23 -1.98 21.81
N PRO A 225 -20.39 -3.32 21.95
CA PRO A 225 -19.35 -4.29 21.59
C PRO A 225 -18.82 -4.14 20.17
N ASP A 226 -19.70 -4.08 19.15
CA ASP A 226 -19.28 -3.98 17.75
C ASP A 226 -18.45 -2.72 17.45
N ARG A 227 -18.77 -1.61 18.13
CA ARG A 227 -18.03 -0.35 18.04
C ARG A 227 -16.61 -0.50 18.58
N ILE A 228 -16.47 -1.11 19.75
CA ILE A 228 -15.18 -1.33 20.40
C ILE A 228 -14.34 -2.33 19.57
N LYS A 229 -14.95 -3.42 19.10
CA LYS A 229 -14.30 -4.43 18.25
C LYS A 229 -13.75 -3.80 16.97
N ALA A 230 -14.56 -3.00 16.30
CA ALA A 230 -14.15 -2.27 15.10
C ALA A 230 -12.99 -1.29 15.39
N ALA A 231 -13.00 -0.63 16.55
CA ALA A 231 -11.93 0.26 16.97
C ALA A 231 -10.60 -0.50 17.18
N ILE A 232 -10.63 -1.65 17.86
CA ILE A 232 -9.45 -2.50 18.07
C ILE A 232 -8.87 -2.95 16.72
N LEU A 233 -9.72 -3.48 15.83
CA LEU A 233 -9.29 -3.91 14.50
C LEU A 233 -8.74 -2.75 13.68
N HIS A 234 -9.33 -1.56 13.78
CA HIS A 234 -8.82 -0.37 13.09
C HIS A 234 -7.43 0.03 13.59
N ILE A 235 -7.18 0.01 14.91
CA ILE A 235 -5.87 0.32 15.48
C ILE A 235 -4.82 -0.71 15.02
N LEU A 236 -5.14 -2.01 15.10
CA LEU A 236 -4.22 -3.07 14.65
C LEU A 236 -3.92 -2.97 13.14
N ASN A 237 -4.94 -2.75 12.32
CA ASN A 237 -4.75 -2.55 10.86
C ASN A 237 -3.94 -1.28 10.57
N THR A 238 -4.16 -0.19 11.29
CA THR A 238 -3.44 1.07 11.09
C THR A 238 -1.96 0.90 11.46
N ALA A 239 -1.68 0.27 12.60
CA ALA A 239 -0.33 -0.06 13.03
C ALA A 239 0.38 -0.96 12.01
N ALA A 240 -0.31 -1.96 11.47
CA ALA A 240 0.26 -2.85 10.45
C ALA A 240 0.51 -2.15 9.11
N LEU A 241 -0.47 -1.44 8.56
CA LEU A 241 -0.41 -0.89 7.20
C LEU A 241 0.34 0.45 7.13
N SER A 242 0.30 1.26 8.18
CA SER A 242 0.91 2.61 8.18
C SER A 242 2.27 2.65 8.85
N GLU A 243 2.45 1.88 9.93
CA GLU A 243 3.68 1.90 10.75
C GLU A 243 4.56 0.67 10.50
N GLY A 244 3.97 -0.39 9.96
CA GLY A 244 4.67 -1.63 9.62
C GLY A 244 4.82 -2.59 10.81
N HIS A 245 4.02 -2.43 11.87
CA HIS A 245 4.02 -3.34 13.03
C HIS A 245 3.37 -4.68 12.70
N VAL A 246 3.85 -5.78 13.29
CA VAL A 246 3.19 -7.09 13.18
C VAL A 246 2.25 -7.33 14.36
N PHE A 247 2.60 -6.80 15.53
CA PHE A 247 1.76 -6.83 16.72
C PHE A 247 1.78 -5.48 17.44
N LEU A 248 0.86 -5.32 18.39
CA LEU A 248 0.92 -4.31 19.44
C LEU A 248 0.69 -4.97 20.79
N ASP A 249 1.30 -4.45 21.84
CA ASP A 249 0.99 -4.88 23.19
C ASP A 249 -0.38 -4.34 23.63
N ALA A 250 -1.11 -5.12 24.42
CA ALA A 250 -2.42 -4.74 24.95
C ALA A 250 -2.33 -3.41 25.73
N GLU A 251 -1.22 -3.16 26.43
CA GLU A 251 -0.97 -1.90 27.15
C GLU A 251 -0.92 -0.67 26.23
N GLN A 252 -0.58 -0.85 24.94
CA GLN A 252 -0.60 0.22 23.94
C GLN A 252 -1.97 0.31 23.26
N VAL A 253 -2.58 -0.83 22.94
CA VAL A 253 -3.87 -0.89 22.23
C VAL A 253 -4.99 -0.28 23.06
N LEU A 254 -5.08 -0.63 24.35
CA LEU A 254 -6.17 -0.22 25.22
C LEU A 254 -6.33 1.31 25.32
N PRO A 255 -5.28 2.09 25.62
CA PRO A 255 -5.36 3.56 25.63
C PRO A 255 -5.69 4.16 24.26
N LEU A 256 -5.09 3.66 23.18
CA LEU A 256 -5.34 4.16 21.83
C LEU A 256 -6.80 3.96 21.39
N VAL A 257 -7.37 2.80 21.70
CA VAL A 257 -8.78 2.49 21.42
C VAL A 257 -9.69 3.40 22.23
N LYS A 258 -9.42 3.58 23.53
CA LYS A 258 -10.18 4.48 24.38
C LYS A 258 -10.17 5.91 23.84
N ASP A 259 -8.98 6.46 23.57
CA ASP A 259 -8.83 7.81 23.04
C ASP A 259 -9.57 8.01 21.71
N MET A 260 -9.47 7.04 20.79
CA MET A 260 -10.15 7.11 19.50
C MET A 260 -11.68 7.09 19.65
N LEU A 261 -12.21 6.22 20.51
CA LEU A 261 -13.65 6.13 20.77
C LEU A 261 -14.19 7.40 21.43
N GLU A 262 -13.45 7.97 22.39
CA GLU A 262 -13.83 9.17 23.15
C GLU A 262 -13.68 10.47 22.35
N GLN A 263 -12.75 10.49 21.38
CA GLN A 263 -12.64 11.59 20.41
C GLN A 263 -13.80 11.61 19.43
N SER A 264 -14.26 10.43 19.00
CA SER A 264 -15.36 10.30 18.05
C SER A 264 -16.71 10.60 18.71
N GLN A 265 -16.97 10.00 19.87
CA GLN A 265 -18.16 10.25 20.68
C GLN A 265 -17.70 10.66 22.08
N ARG A 266 -18.13 11.83 22.58
CA ARG A 266 -17.71 12.38 23.88
C ARG A 266 -18.37 11.64 25.07
N GLU A 267 -18.12 10.35 25.15
CA GLU A 267 -18.64 9.44 26.17
C GLU A 267 -17.50 8.60 26.72
N GLU A 268 -17.42 8.46 28.05
CA GLU A 268 -16.33 7.72 28.69
C GLU A 268 -16.45 6.20 28.44
N ILE A 269 -15.36 5.58 27.98
CA ILE A 269 -15.29 4.14 27.72
C ILE A 269 -14.44 3.45 28.79
N PRO A 270 -14.97 2.48 29.55
CA PRO A 270 -14.18 1.75 30.55
C PRO A 270 -13.21 0.76 29.88
N PHE A 271 -11.98 0.68 30.40
CA PHE A 271 -10.95 -0.27 29.91
C PHE A 271 -11.40 -1.75 29.99
N GLU A 272 -12.27 -2.09 30.94
CA GLU A 272 -12.83 -3.44 31.07
C GLU A 272 -13.65 -3.84 29.83
N ALA A 273 -14.41 -2.90 29.24
CA ALA A 273 -15.18 -3.17 28.03
C ALA A 273 -14.27 -3.43 26.82
N ILE A 274 -13.17 -2.67 26.72
CA ILE A 274 -12.14 -2.87 25.68
C ILE A 274 -11.46 -4.24 25.86
N SER A 275 -11.10 -4.58 27.09
CA SER A 275 -10.48 -5.87 27.40
C SER A 275 -11.39 -7.05 27.06
N ARG A 276 -12.69 -6.95 27.39
CA ARG A 276 -13.70 -7.95 27.04
C ARG A 276 -13.84 -8.10 25.53
N ALA A 277 -13.89 -6.99 24.79
CA ALA A 277 -13.95 -7.01 23.33
C ALA A 277 -12.71 -7.67 22.69
N CYS A 278 -11.50 -7.50 23.26
CA CYS A 278 -10.32 -8.23 22.81
C CYS A 278 -10.47 -9.75 22.98
N ILE A 279 -11.05 -10.20 24.11
CA ILE A 279 -11.30 -11.63 24.36
C ILE A 279 -12.31 -12.18 23.34
N GLU A 280 -13.42 -11.48 23.13
CA GLU A 280 -14.43 -11.88 22.14
C GLU A 280 -13.86 -11.94 20.72
N LEU A 281 -13.06 -10.95 20.30
CA LEU A 281 -12.40 -10.98 18.98
C LEU A 281 -11.44 -12.16 18.83
N ARG A 282 -10.80 -12.59 19.91
CA ARG A 282 -9.94 -13.78 19.90
C ARG A 282 -10.75 -15.06 19.76
N GLU A 283 -11.88 -15.16 20.45
CA GLU A 283 -12.82 -16.29 20.32
C GLU A 283 -13.41 -16.37 18.91
N GLU A 284 -13.70 -15.23 18.30
CA GLU A 284 -14.13 -15.08 16.90
C GLU A 284 -13.00 -15.31 15.88
N SER A 285 -11.76 -15.57 16.32
CA SER A 285 -10.57 -15.71 15.47
C SER A 285 -10.27 -14.49 14.59
N LYS A 286 -10.77 -13.31 14.97
CA LYS A 286 -10.50 -12.02 14.30
C LYS A 286 -9.18 -11.41 14.72
N ILE A 287 -8.68 -11.76 15.91
CA ILE A 287 -7.33 -11.44 16.38
C ILE A 287 -6.67 -12.67 16.99
N CYS A 288 -5.33 -12.69 17.00
CA CYS A 288 -4.54 -13.66 17.73
C CYS A 288 -3.89 -13.00 18.95
N GLY A 289 -3.86 -13.70 20.08
CA GLY A 289 -3.22 -13.22 21.31
C GLY A 289 -2.11 -14.18 21.76
N GLU A 290 -0.93 -13.63 22.02
CA GLU A 290 0.22 -14.35 22.58
C GLU A 290 0.79 -13.50 23.73
N GLU A 291 0.71 -14.01 24.96
CA GLU A 291 1.02 -13.24 26.18
C GLU A 291 0.22 -11.92 26.22
N THR A 292 0.89 -10.77 26.16
CA THR A 292 0.28 -9.42 26.10
C THR A 292 0.10 -8.91 24.68
N ARG A 293 0.60 -9.62 23.67
CA ARG A 293 0.68 -9.16 22.28
C ARG A 293 -0.58 -9.52 21.51
N LEU A 294 -1.11 -8.55 20.77
CA LEU A 294 -2.28 -8.68 19.91
C LEU A 294 -1.86 -8.57 18.44
N TYR A 295 -2.33 -9.52 17.64
CA TYR A 295 -1.98 -9.66 16.23
C TYR A 295 -3.22 -9.73 15.36
N LEU A 296 -3.07 -9.29 14.11
CA LEU A 296 -3.94 -9.76 13.03
C LEU A 296 -3.60 -11.22 12.71
N PRO A 297 -4.59 -12.12 12.52
CA PRO A 297 -4.35 -13.55 12.31
C PRO A 297 -3.41 -13.83 11.13
N SER A 298 -3.59 -13.11 10.01
CA SER A 298 -2.76 -13.24 8.82
C SER A 298 -1.27 -13.02 9.12
N LEU A 299 -0.93 -12.03 9.95
CA LEU A 299 0.45 -11.72 10.31
C LEU A 299 1.01 -12.67 11.38
N TYR A 300 0.19 -13.04 12.36
CA TYR A 300 0.56 -14.03 13.38
C TYR A 300 0.97 -15.37 12.74
N PHE A 301 0.09 -15.93 11.90
CA PHE A 301 0.38 -17.20 11.22
C PHE A 301 1.54 -17.07 10.22
N SER A 302 1.75 -15.87 9.66
CA SER A 302 2.89 -15.60 8.78
C SER A 302 4.22 -15.69 9.53
N GLU A 303 4.36 -15.06 10.71
CA GLU A 303 5.59 -15.19 11.53
C GLU A 303 5.81 -16.62 12.01
N VAL A 304 4.76 -17.31 12.46
CA VAL A 304 4.82 -18.72 12.88
C VAL A 304 5.28 -19.60 11.71
N GLY A 305 4.71 -19.39 10.52
CA GLY A 305 5.02 -20.18 9.34
C GLY A 305 6.43 -19.94 8.81
N ILE A 306 6.91 -18.69 8.82
CA ILE A 306 8.31 -18.37 8.46
C ILE A 306 9.26 -19.09 9.41
N ALA A 307 9.08 -18.92 10.72
CA ALA A 307 9.96 -19.54 11.72
C ALA A 307 9.98 -21.06 11.59
N SER A 308 8.80 -21.67 11.48
CA SER A 308 8.65 -23.13 11.35
C SER A 308 9.35 -23.67 10.10
N LYS A 309 9.19 -23.01 8.95
CA LYS A 309 9.81 -23.46 7.69
C LYS A 309 11.32 -23.32 7.72
N ILE A 310 11.85 -22.21 8.24
CA ILE A 310 13.30 -21.99 8.35
C ILE A 310 13.93 -23.04 9.27
N VAL A 311 13.35 -23.28 10.44
CA VAL A 311 13.84 -24.31 11.38
C VAL A 311 13.83 -25.69 10.73
N ALA A 312 12.76 -26.04 10.00
CA ALA A 312 12.67 -27.31 9.27
C ALA A 312 13.80 -27.46 8.23
N LEU A 313 14.10 -26.41 7.45
CA LEU A 313 15.19 -26.43 6.47
C LEU A 313 16.57 -26.56 7.14
N ILE A 314 16.81 -25.85 8.24
CA ILE A 314 18.06 -25.95 9.01
C ILE A 314 18.26 -27.36 9.57
N GLU A 315 17.23 -27.96 10.17
CA GLU A 315 17.29 -29.31 10.72
C GLU A 315 17.51 -30.38 9.64
N ARG A 316 16.94 -30.18 8.45
CA ARG A 316 17.20 -31.06 7.30
C ARG A 316 18.64 -30.92 6.81
N ASN A 317 19.17 -29.70 6.75
CA ASN A 317 20.55 -29.45 6.32
C ASN A 317 21.58 -30.23 7.15
N LYS A 318 21.36 -30.34 8.47
CA LYS A 318 22.24 -31.11 9.37
C LYS A 318 22.37 -32.59 9.00
N LYS A 319 21.43 -33.13 8.22
CA LYS A 319 21.40 -34.52 7.77
C LYS A 319 21.80 -34.68 6.30
N ALA A 320 22.04 -33.58 5.58
CA ALA A 320 22.38 -33.61 4.17
C ALA A 320 23.85 -33.96 3.96
N GLU A 321 24.17 -34.52 2.79
CA GLU A 321 25.56 -34.66 2.36
C GLU A 321 26.09 -33.29 1.91
N HIS A 322 27.28 -32.93 2.38
CA HIS A 322 27.94 -31.67 2.06
C HIS A 322 29.12 -31.90 1.11
N PHE A 323 29.34 -30.96 0.20
CA PHE A 323 30.54 -30.98 -0.63
C PHE A 323 31.76 -30.61 0.21
N SER A 324 32.90 -31.24 -0.08
CA SER A 324 34.14 -30.89 0.60
C SER A 324 34.59 -29.48 0.18
N ARG A 325 35.28 -28.79 1.09
CA ARG A 325 35.82 -27.45 0.84
C ARG A 325 36.72 -27.41 -0.39
N ASP A 326 37.53 -28.46 -0.60
CA ASP A 326 38.46 -28.55 -1.73
C ASP A 326 37.72 -28.69 -3.07
N GLU A 327 36.62 -29.45 -3.12
CA GLU A 327 35.77 -29.58 -4.30
C GLU A 327 35.12 -28.25 -4.67
N ILE A 328 34.57 -27.55 -3.67
CA ILE A 328 33.96 -26.23 -3.88
C ILE A 328 35.02 -25.22 -4.36
N ARG A 329 36.17 -25.16 -3.70
CA ARG A 329 37.25 -24.20 -4.06
C ARG A 329 37.80 -24.45 -5.46
N LYS A 330 37.92 -25.72 -5.87
CA LYS A 330 38.29 -26.07 -7.24
C LYS A 330 37.23 -25.58 -8.23
N ALA A 331 35.95 -25.81 -7.95
CA ALA A 331 34.87 -25.33 -8.80
C ALA A 331 34.82 -23.81 -8.89
N ILE A 332 35.06 -23.08 -7.78
CA ILE A 332 35.19 -21.62 -7.75
C ILE A 332 36.32 -21.17 -8.67
N GLY A 333 37.53 -21.74 -8.57
CA GLY A 333 38.66 -21.35 -9.42
C GLY A 333 38.38 -21.55 -10.92
N GLU A 334 37.71 -22.65 -11.28
CA GLU A 334 37.30 -22.86 -12.67
C GLU A 334 36.19 -21.89 -13.11
N THR A 335 35.33 -21.43 -12.20
CA THR A 335 34.33 -20.38 -12.45
C THR A 335 34.97 -19.00 -12.60
N GLU A 336 36.03 -18.69 -11.84
CA GLU A 336 36.82 -17.45 -12.00
C GLU A 336 37.39 -17.34 -13.42
N ASP A 337 37.95 -18.43 -13.94
CA ASP A 337 38.48 -18.50 -15.30
C ASP A 337 37.37 -18.31 -16.35
N LEU A 338 36.21 -18.94 -16.15
CA LEU A 338 35.06 -18.86 -17.06
C LEU A 338 34.48 -17.45 -17.12
N LEU A 339 34.31 -16.81 -15.97
CA LEU A 339 33.67 -15.50 -15.84
C LEU A 339 34.65 -14.34 -16.01
N HIS A 340 35.95 -14.61 -16.04
CA HIS A 340 37.01 -13.60 -16.01
C HIS A 340 36.89 -12.64 -14.81
N VAL A 341 36.59 -13.20 -13.64
CA VAL A 341 36.42 -12.49 -12.36
C VAL A 341 37.36 -13.09 -11.32
N THR A 342 37.82 -12.28 -10.37
CA THR A 342 38.55 -12.74 -9.18
C THR A 342 37.71 -12.46 -7.94
N TYR A 343 37.38 -13.49 -7.18
CA TYR A 343 36.62 -13.35 -5.94
C TYR A 343 37.56 -13.04 -4.78
N ALA A 344 37.16 -12.08 -3.95
CA ALA A 344 37.80 -11.89 -2.66
C ALA A 344 37.49 -13.05 -1.71
N GLU A 345 38.29 -13.23 -0.66
CA GLU A 345 38.12 -14.36 0.27
C GLU A 345 36.74 -14.37 0.95
N THR A 346 36.17 -13.19 1.27
CA THR A 346 34.81 -13.08 1.81
C THR A 346 33.72 -13.50 0.81
N GLN A 347 33.92 -13.19 -0.48
CA GLN A 347 33.03 -13.59 -1.57
C GLN A 347 33.14 -15.10 -1.84
N ALA A 348 34.35 -15.66 -1.85
CA ALA A 348 34.57 -17.10 -1.98
C ALA A 348 33.99 -17.88 -0.79
N SER A 349 34.16 -17.36 0.43
CA SER A 349 33.53 -17.92 1.64
C SER A 349 32.00 -17.84 1.58
N ALA A 350 31.42 -16.80 0.96
CA ALA A 350 29.99 -16.72 0.75
C ALA A 350 29.48 -17.81 -0.19
N ILE A 351 30.18 -18.08 -1.28
CA ILE A 351 29.84 -19.17 -2.22
C ILE A 351 29.95 -20.52 -1.50
N GLU A 352 31.02 -20.73 -0.74
CA GLU A 352 31.25 -21.95 0.05
C GLU A 352 30.15 -22.21 1.08
N GLN A 353 29.79 -21.18 1.86
CA GLN A 353 28.72 -21.27 2.84
C GLN A 353 27.35 -21.53 2.19
N ALA A 354 27.08 -20.89 1.04
CA ALA A 354 25.82 -21.03 0.34
C ALA A 354 25.57 -22.48 -0.05
N LEU A 355 26.56 -23.14 -0.67
CA LEU A 355 26.46 -24.50 -1.19
C LEU A 355 26.26 -25.57 -0.10
N ASN A 356 26.66 -25.29 1.14
CA ASN A 356 26.54 -26.21 2.27
C ASN A 356 25.41 -25.84 3.25
N SER A 357 24.57 -24.86 2.91
CA SER A 357 23.48 -24.40 3.78
C SER A 357 22.15 -24.46 3.04
N ALA A 358 21.15 -25.19 3.58
CA ALA A 358 19.78 -25.18 3.05
C ALA A 358 19.13 -23.80 3.12
N VAL A 359 19.51 -22.97 4.10
CA VAL A 359 19.16 -21.55 4.15
C VAL A 359 20.40 -20.74 4.49
N MET A 360 20.66 -19.68 3.74
CA MET A 360 21.74 -18.74 4.00
C MET A 360 21.29 -17.30 3.76
N ILE A 361 21.88 -16.36 4.50
CA ILE A 361 21.77 -14.92 4.24
C ILE A 361 23.10 -14.38 3.71
N LEU A 362 23.06 -13.74 2.54
CA LEU A 362 24.13 -12.91 2.01
C LEU A 362 23.74 -11.45 2.17
N THR A 363 24.44 -10.75 3.07
CA THR A 363 24.20 -9.32 3.31
C THR A 363 25.42 -8.49 2.92
N GLY A 364 25.20 -7.22 2.63
CA GLY A 364 26.29 -6.30 2.33
C GLY A 364 25.78 -5.01 1.72
N GLY A 365 26.55 -3.93 1.88
CA GLY A 365 26.21 -2.63 1.33
C GLY A 365 26.22 -2.62 -0.21
N PRO A 366 25.81 -1.51 -0.84
CA PRO A 366 25.85 -1.36 -2.29
C PRO A 366 27.28 -1.37 -2.82
N GLY A 367 27.51 -2.10 -3.91
CA GLY A 367 28.84 -2.18 -4.53
C GLY A 367 29.81 -3.19 -3.94
N THR A 368 29.37 -4.01 -2.99
CA THR A 368 30.18 -5.09 -2.37
C THR A 368 30.31 -6.35 -3.23
N GLY A 369 29.66 -6.37 -4.39
CA GLY A 369 29.70 -7.51 -5.31
C GLY A 369 28.69 -8.62 -5.03
N LYS A 370 27.61 -8.36 -4.27
CA LYS A 370 26.53 -9.34 -4.00
C LYS A 370 26.07 -10.08 -5.25
N THR A 371 25.78 -9.35 -6.32
CA THR A 371 25.32 -9.93 -7.59
C THR A 371 26.38 -10.82 -8.25
N THR A 372 27.66 -10.46 -8.13
CA THR A 372 28.79 -11.26 -8.61
C THR A 372 28.91 -12.57 -7.83
N VAL A 373 28.69 -12.53 -6.51
CA VAL A 373 28.61 -13.72 -5.64
C VAL A 373 27.42 -14.59 -6.04
N VAL A 374 26.24 -14.00 -6.27
CA VAL A 374 25.05 -14.73 -6.72
C VAL A 374 25.31 -15.49 -8.02
N ARG A 375 25.93 -14.84 -9.02
CA ARG A 375 26.34 -15.53 -10.26
C ARG A 375 27.32 -16.68 -9.96
N GLY A 376 28.29 -16.46 -9.07
CA GLY A 376 29.23 -17.50 -8.64
C GLY A 376 28.54 -18.69 -7.97
N VAL A 377 27.57 -18.45 -7.08
CA VAL A 377 26.76 -19.50 -6.44
C VAL A 377 26.03 -20.33 -7.49
N VAL A 378 25.37 -19.69 -8.45
CA VAL A 378 24.63 -20.38 -9.52
C VAL A 378 25.55 -21.26 -10.37
N GLU A 379 26.68 -20.72 -10.83
CA GLU A 379 27.64 -21.44 -11.67
C GLU A 379 28.25 -22.64 -10.94
N VAL A 380 28.71 -22.43 -9.70
CA VAL A 380 29.33 -23.49 -8.90
C VAL A 380 28.29 -24.55 -8.52
N TYR A 381 27.07 -24.16 -8.15
CA TYR A 381 25.97 -25.08 -7.87
C TYR A 381 25.65 -25.95 -9.08
N ALA A 382 25.46 -25.34 -10.26
CA ALA A 382 25.17 -26.08 -11.48
C ALA A 382 26.28 -27.06 -11.82
N LYS A 383 27.54 -26.67 -11.63
CA LYS A 383 28.70 -27.51 -11.91
C LYS A 383 28.81 -28.71 -10.97
N LEU A 384 28.67 -28.50 -9.67
CA LEU A 384 28.75 -29.57 -8.68
C LEU A 384 27.59 -30.57 -8.80
N HIS A 385 26.41 -30.10 -9.20
CA HIS A 385 25.24 -30.95 -9.41
C HIS A 385 25.05 -31.45 -10.84
N GLY A 386 25.97 -31.15 -11.78
CA GLY A 386 25.90 -31.59 -13.17
C GLY A 386 24.68 -31.04 -13.93
N LEU A 387 24.22 -29.84 -13.59
CA LEU A 387 23.05 -29.19 -14.17
C LEU A 387 23.43 -28.31 -15.36
N SER A 388 22.60 -28.33 -16.39
CA SER A 388 22.69 -27.34 -17.48
C SER A 388 22.12 -26.00 -17.01
N LEU A 389 22.77 -24.89 -17.38
CA LEU A 389 22.28 -23.53 -17.15
C LEU A 389 21.42 -23.00 -18.29
N ASN A 390 21.17 -23.81 -19.33
CA ASN A 390 20.32 -23.41 -20.45
C ASN A 390 18.85 -23.78 -20.18
N PRO A 391 17.95 -22.81 -19.89
CA PRO A 391 16.56 -23.11 -19.54
C PRO A 391 15.80 -23.80 -20.68
N LYS A 392 16.22 -23.60 -21.94
CA LYS A 392 15.57 -24.20 -23.11
C LYS A 392 15.68 -25.73 -23.14
N GLU A 393 16.75 -26.29 -22.56
CA GLU A 393 16.95 -27.74 -22.52
C GLU A 393 15.94 -28.43 -21.60
N TYR A 394 15.56 -27.78 -20.50
CA TYR A 394 14.54 -28.28 -19.58
C TYR A 394 13.14 -28.12 -20.17
N ALA A 395 12.87 -26.98 -20.82
CA ALA A 395 11.60 -26.76 -21.51
C ALA A 395 11.34 -27.81 -22.61
N GLN A 396 12.38 -28.24 -23.34
CA GLN A 396 12.26 -29.31 -24.34
C GLN A 396 12.00 -30.69 -23.74
N LYS A 397 12.47 -30.93 -22.52
CA LYS A 397 12.27 -32.18 -21.77
C LYS A 397 11.00 -32.17 -20.91
N GLU A 398 10.25 -31.05 -20.92
CA GLU A 398 9.13 -30.80 -20.01
C GLU A 398 9.51 -30.94 -18.52
N GLU A 399 10.77 -30.65 -18.19
CA GLU A 399 11.30 -30.68 -16.83
C GLU A 399 11.35 -29.27 -16.24
N PRO A 400 11.14 -29.10 -14.91
CA PRO A 400 11.28 -27.82 -14.26
C PRO A 400 12.75 -27.38 -14.22
N PHE A 401 13.01 -26.11 -14.53
CA PHE A 401 14.35 -25.54 -14.38
C PHE A 401 14.73 -25.50 -12.87
N PRO A 402 15.88 -26.07 -12.46
CA PRO A 402 16.19 -26.30 -11.06
C PRO A 402 16.59 -25.04 -10.28
N ILE A 403 16.94 -23.95 -10.96
CA ILE A 403 17.42 -22.71 -10.33
C ILE A 403 16.37 -21.62 -10.52
N ILE A 404 15.87 -21.07 -9.42
CA ILE A 404 14.86 -20.01 -9.43
C ILE A 404 15.49 -18.75 -8.87
N LEU A 405 15.45 -17.70 -9.69
CA LEU A 405 15.90 -16.37 -9.32
C LEU A 405 14.68 -15.46 -9.17
N CYS A 406 14.52 -14.86 -8.00
CA CYS A 406 13.39 -13.97 -7.76
C CYS A 406 13.77 -12.73 -6.95
N ALA A 407 12.93 -11.70 -7.08
CA ALA A 407 13.07 -10.45 -6.35
C ALA A 407 11.67 -9.85 -6.07
N PRO A 408 11.52 -8.93 -5.10
CA PRO A 408 10.22 -8.34 -4.77
C PRO A 408 9.66 -7.43 -5.87
N THR A 409 10.53 -6.81 -6.67
CA THR A 409 10.13 -5.88 -7.75
C THR A 409 10.56 -6.37 -9.12
N GLY A 410 9.78 -6.03 -10.16
CA GLY A 410 10.08 -6.44 -11.53
C GLY A 410 11.42 -5.90 -12.03
N ARG A 411 11.78 -4.69 -11.58
CA ARG A 411 13.08 -4.08 -11.86
C ARG A 411 14.24 -4.83 -11.24
N ALA A 412 14.15 -5.20 -9.96
CA ALA A 412 15.18 -5.98 -9.31
C ALA A 412 15.33 -7.35 -9.99
N ALA A 413 14.21 -7.99 -10.36
CA ALA A 413 14.22 -9.23 -11.12
C ALA A 413 14.89 -9.06 -12.50
N LYS A 414 14.60 -7.99 -13.24
CA LYS A 414 15.26 -7.70 -14.52
C LYS A 414 16.78 -7.58 -14.37
N ARG A 415 17.25 -6.86 -13.35
CA ARG A 415 18.69 -6.71 -13.07
C ARG A 415 19.35 -8.01 -12.65
N LEU A 416 18.67 -8.79 -11.82
CA LEU A 416 19.11 -10.13 -11.45
C LEU A 416 19.24 -11.01 -12.69
N SER A 417 18.31 -10.89 -13.64
CA SER A 417 18.36 -11.60 -14.92
C SER A 417 19.55 -11.17 -15.79
N GLU A 418 19.77 -9.85 -15.95
CA GLU A 418 20.87 -9.31 -16.75
C GLU A 418 22.24 -9.71 -16.21
N SER A 419 22.38 -9.76 -14.89
CA SER A 419 23.66 -10.02 -14.22
C SER A 419 24.02 -11.50 -14.11
N THR A 420 23.02 -12.38 -14.00
CA THR A 420 23.20 -13.83 -13.94
C THR A 420 23.06 -14.51 -15.30
N GLU A 421 22.57 -13.79 -16.32
CA GLU A 421 22.23 -14.32 -17.65
C GLU A 421 21.15 -15.42 -17.62
N LEU A 422 20.38 -15.48 -16.53
CA LEU A 422 19.30 -16.45 -16.30
C LEU A 422 17.95 -15.76 -16.12
N PRO A 423 16.82 -16.44 -16.39
CA PRO A 423 15.51 -15.85 -16.19
C PRO A 423 15.25 -15.61 -14.70
N ALA A 424 14.95 -14.36 -14.35
CA ALA A 424 14.46 -13.99 -13.02
C ALA A 424 13.06 -13.40 -13.10
N MET A 425 12.29 -13.54 -12.01
CA MET A 425 10.91 -13.05 -11.95
C MET A 425 10.58 -12.42 -10.60
N THR A 426 9.42 -11.77 -10.49
CA THR A 426 8.97 -11.27 -9.19
C THR A 426 8.49 -12.42 -8.30
N ILE A 427 8.59 -12.26 -6.98
CA ILE A 427 8.02 -13.23 -6.01
C ILE A 427 6.51 -13.41 -6.28
N HIS A 428 5.78 -12.32 -6.55
CA HIS A 428 4.38 -12.37 -6.92
C HIS A 428 4.11 -13.26 -8.15
N ARG A 429 4.92 -13.11 -9.21
CA ARG A 429 4.78 -13.92 -10.43
C ARG A 429 5.14 -15.39 -10.20
N LEU A 430 6.15 -15.64 -9.37
CA LEU A 430 6.54 -16.99 -8.95
C LEU A 430 5.38 -17.71 -8.25
N LEU A 431 4.69 -16.99 -7.34
CA LEU A 431 3.54 -17.49 -6.60
C LEU A 431 2.24 -17.53 -7.42
N GLY A 432 2.21 -16.89 -8.59
CA GLY A 432 1.04 -16.87 -9.48
C GLY A 432 0.05 -15.73 -9.20
N PHE A 433 0.39 -14.76 -8.36
CA PHE A 433 -0.49 -13.63 -8.08
C PHE A 433 -0.68 -12.74 -9.30
N THR A 434 -1.91 -12.66 -9.81
CA THR A 434 -2.30 -11.86 -10.99
C THR A 434 -2.87 -10.48 -10.63
N GLY A 435 -2.98 -10.16 -9.33
CA GLY A 435 -3.48 -8.87 -8.83
C GLY A 435 -5.02 -8.74 -8.84
N GLN A 436 -5.75 -9.79 -9.24
CA GLN A 436 -7.22 -9.85 -9.22
C GLN A 436 -7.78 -10.98 -8.34
N GLU A 437 -6.94 -11.92 -7.92
CA GLU A 437 -7.33 -13.04 -7.07
C GLU A 437 -7.30 -12.65 -5.59
N LYS A 438 -8.25 -13.17 -4.80
CA LYS A 438 -8.18 -13.06 -3.34
C LYS A 438 -6.91 -13.76 -2.87
N GLU A 439 -6.15 -13.07 -2.03
CA GLU A 439 -4.80 -13.42 -1.53
C GLU A 439 -4.70 -14.80 -0.82
N GLU A 440 -5.80 -15.55 -0.69
CA GLU A 440 -5.93 -16.79 0.07
C GLU A 440 -5.94 -18.08 -0.78
N GLU A 441 -6.02 -18.03 -2.11
CA GLU A 441 -6.38 -19.20 -2.93
C GLU A 441 -5.26 -19.92 -3.72
N THR A 442 -3.99 -19.50 -3.67
CA THR A 442 -2.93 -20.16 -4.45
C THR A 442 -2.08 -21.13 -3.63
N GLU A 443 -2.53 -22.39 -3.53
CA GLU A 443 -1.67 -23.52 -3.15
C GLU A 443 -0.76 -23.90 -4.32
N ARG A 444 0.26 -23.08 -4.57
CA ARG A 444 1.26 -23.35 -5.60
C ARG A 444 2.55 -23.86 -4.97
N GLU A 445 2.97 -25.04 -5.38
CA GLU A 445 4.26 -25.58 -5.01
C GLU A 445 5.35 -25.15 -6.02
N VAL A 446 6.47 -24.67 -5.49
CA VAL A 446 7.64 -24.24 -6.25
C VAL A 446 8.65 -25.39 -6.30
N THR A 447 8.87 -25.94 -7.50
CA THR A 447 9.67 -27.16 -7.73
C THR A 447 11.18 -26.91 -7.89
N GLY A 448 11.68 -25.71 -7.60
CA GLY A 448 13.10 -25.38 -7.72
C GLY A 448 13.96 -26.06 -6.65
N LYS A 449 15.22 -26.35 -6.98
CA LYS A 449 16.22 -26.89 -6.04
C LYS A 449 17.05 -25.80 -5.38
N LEU A 450 17.47 -24.78 -6.14
CA LEU A 450 18.15 -23.60 -5.63
C LEU A 450 17.27 -22.37 -5.87
N ILE A 451 16.95 -21.64 -4.81
CA ILE A 451 16.16 -20.41 -4.87
C ILE A 451 17.01 -19.27 -4.33
N ILE A 452 17.19 -18.24 -5.15
CA ILE A 452 17.86 -17.02 -4.74
C ILE A 452 16.85 -15.88 -4.74
N VAL A 453 16.73 -15.21 -3.60
CA VAL A 453 15.82 -14.09 -3.39
C VAL A 453 16.66 -12.83 -3.21
N ASP A 454 16.72 -11.98 -4.22
CA ASP A 454 17.45 -10.70 -4.16
C ASP A 454 16.55 -9.56 -3.63
N GLU A 455 17.18 -8.52 -3.08
CA GLU A 455 16.52 -7.37 -2.44
C GLU A 455 15.56 -7.78 -1.29
N MET A 456 15.97 -8.77 -0.47
CA MET A 456 15.16 -9.29 0.64
C MET A 456 14.79 -8.21 1.69
N SER A 457 15.50 -7.09 1.74
CA SER A 457 15.16 -5.93 2.59
C SER A 457 13.81 -5.30 2.25
N MET A 458 13.26 -5.54 1.06
CA MET A 458 11.95 -5.03 0.64
C MET A 458 10.80 -6.03 0.86
N VAL A 459 11.07 -7.24 1.33
CA VAL A 459 10.07 -8.31 1.49
C VAL A 459 9.44 -8.24 2.88
N ASP A 460 8.12 -8.04 2.92
CA ASP A 460 7.36 -8.01 4.17
C ASP A 460 7.04 -9.43 4.70
N THR A 461 6.46 -9.48 5.90
CA THR A 461 6.19 -10.73 6.62
C THR A 461 5.21 -11.64 5.88
N TRP A 462 4.17 -11.05 5.29
CA TRP A 462 3.17 -11.84 4.57
C TRP A 462 3.76 -12.46 3.29
N LEU A 463 4.46 -11.66 2.48
CA LEU A 463 5.06 -12.14 1.23
C LEU A 463 6.16 -13.17 1.48
N ALA A 464 6.97 -12.98 2.53
CA ALA A 464 7.98 -13.95 2.95
C ALA A 464 7.35 -15.28 3.37
N HIS A 465 6.24 -15.24 4.11
CA HIS A 465 5.51 -16.45 4.49
C HIS A 465 4.96 -17.19 3.28
N GLN A 466 4.29 -16.49 2.35
CA GLN A 466 3.75 -17.11 1.14
C GLN A 466 4.86 -17.75 0.30
N LEU A 467 6.01 -17.06 0.14
CA LEU A 467 7.17 -17.61 -0.55
C LEU A 467 7.64 -18.91 0.11
N LEU A 468 7.93 -18.87 1.42
CA LEU A 468 8.45 -20.01 2.17
C LEU A 468 7.47 -21.19 2.24
N LYS A 469 6.17 -20.91 2.37
CA LYS A 469 5.10 -21.91 2.35
C LYS A 469 5.06 -22.66 1.02
N ALA A 470 5.27 -21.96 -0.09
CA ALA A 470 5.27 -22.52 -1.43
C ALA A 470 6.50 -23.39 -1.75
N LEU A 471 7.57 -23.33 -0.95
CA LEU A 471 8.80 -24.08 -1.27
C LEU A 471 8.71 -25.55 -0.89
N HIS A 472 9.20 -26.43 -1.75
CA HIS A 472 9.43 -27.84 -1.41
C HIS A 472 10.44 -27.98 -0.26
N GLU A 473 10.41 -29.09 0.48
CA GLU A 473 11.28 -29.28 1.65
C GLU A 473 12.76 -29.55 1.34
N ASP A 474 13.06 -30.00 0.12
CA ASP A 474 14.42 -30.28 -0.39
C ASP A 474 15.10 -29.07 -1.03
N VAL A 475 14.55 -27.87 -0.82
CA VAL A 475 15.07 -26.66 -1.44
C VAL A 475 16.27 -26.10 -0.68
N GLN A 476 17.17 -25.47 -1.41
CA GLN A 476 18.20 -24.58 -0.90
C GLN A 476 17.80 -23.13 -1.19
N VAL A 477 17.81 -22.27 -0.17
CA VAL A 477 17.40 -20.86 -0.25
C VAL A 477 18.54 -19.94 0.13
N VAL A 478 18.85 -18.97 -0.73
CA VAL A 478 19.80 -17.90 -0.45
C VAL A 478 19.07 -16.57 -0.47
N PHE A 479 18.94 -15.95 0.70
CA PHE A 479 18.42 -14.60 0.85
C PHE A 479 19.55 -13.59 0.64
N VAL A 480 19.34 -12.65 -0.28
CA VAL A 480 20.32 -11.61 -0.61
C VAL A 480 19.68 -10.25 -0.34
N GLY A 481 20.38 -9.41 0.41
CA GLY A 481 19.82 -8.09 0.76
C GLY A 481 20.81 -7.18 1.46
N ASP A 482 20.32 -6.03 1.87
CA ASP A 482 21.08 -5.03 2.59
C ASP A 482 20.27 -4.55 3.79
N GLN A 483 20.74 -4.89 5.00
CA GLN A 483 20.05 -4.57 6.25
C GLN A 483 19.93 -3.07 6.53
N ASP A 484 20.79 -2.26 5.90
CA ASP A 484 20.87 -0.81 6.13
C ASP A 484 19.97 -0.03 5.15
N GLN A 485 19.37 -0.70 4.16
CA GLN A 485 18.38 -0.11 3.28
C GLN A 485 17.02 0.10 3.99
N LEU A 486 16.12 0.80 3.31
CA LEU A 486 14.75 1.00 3.78
C LEU A 486 14.05 -0.35 4.04
N PRO A 487 13.28 -0.45 5.13
CA PRO A 487 12.47 -1.64 5.43
C PRO A 487 11.33 -1.82 4.40
N PRO A 488 10.64 -2.97 4.41
CA PRO A 488 9.50 -3.23 3.54
C PRO A 488 8.40 -2.18 3.71
N VAL A 489 7.61 -1.90 2.67
CA VAL A 489 6.44 -1.02 2.79
C VAL A 489 5.35 -1.67 3.63
N GLY A 490 5.16 -2.99 3.48
CA GLY A 490 4.26 -3.78 4.31
C GLY A 490 4.82 -4.10 5.71
N PRO A 491 4.02 -4.81 6.54
CA PRO A 491 4.34 -5.07 7.94
C PRO A 491 5.51 -6.04 8.16
N GLY A 492 6.29 -5.73 9.21
CA GLY A 492 7.44 -6.47 9.71
C GLY A 492 8.75 -6.21 8.97
N GLN A 493 9.81 -6.91 9.38
CA GLN A 493 11.19 -6.62 8.97
C GLN A 493 12.01 -7.92 8.83
N VAL A 494 11.52 -8.84 8.00
CA VAL A 494 11.99 -10.23 7.90
C VAL A 494 13.51 -10.33 7.85
N LEU A 495 14.18 -9.70 6.87
CA LEU A 495 15.65 -9.79 6.75
C LEU A 495 16.38 -9.39 8.04
N LYS A 496 15.92 -8.33 8.71
CA LYS A 496 16.54 -7.82 9.94
C LYS A 496 16.31 -8.78 11.12
N ASP A 497 15.11 -9.34 11.24
CA ASP A 497 14.78 -10.31 12.29
C ASP A 497 15.52 -11.64 12.07
N LEU A 498 15.66 -12.08 10.82
CA LEU A 498 16.44 -13.27 10.46
C LEU A 498 17.92 -13.09 10.84
N LEU A 499 18.51 -11.93 10.52
CA LEU A 499 19.89 -11.59 10.90
C LEU A 499 20.06 -11.50 12.42
N ALA A 500 19.13 -10.84 13.11
CA ALA A 500 19.16 -10.68 14.57
C ALA A 500 18.97 -11.99 15.33
N SER A 501 18.31 -12.99 14.74
CA SER A 501 18.13 -14.32 15.36
C SER A 501 19.43 -15.10 15.54
N GLN A 502 20.44 -14.81 14.72
CA GLN A 502 21.73 -15.53 14.65
C GLN A 502 21.62 -17.04 14.41
N GLN A 503 20.44 -17.56 14.05
CA GLN A 503 20.22 -18.99 13.79
C GLN A 503 20.56 -19.40 12.35
N ILE A 504 20.61 -18.43 11.43
CA ILE A 504 20.83 -18.68 10.00
C ILE A 504 22.27 -18.32 9.62
N PRO A 505 23.00 -19.22 8.93
CA PRO A 505 24.31 -18.91 8.40
C PRO A 505 24.30 -17.63 7.57
N THR A 506 25.15 -16.69 7.95
CA THR A 506 25.18 -15.34 7.37
C THR A 506 26.59 -14.98 6.97
N VAL A 507 26.76 -14.40 5.77
CA VAL A 507 28.00 -13.77 5.34
C VAL A 507 27.74 -12.31 5.00
N GLU A 508 28.44 -11.40 5.67
CA GLU A 508 28.41 -9.96 5.39
C GLU A 508 29.60 -9.57 4.50
N LEU A 509 29.32 -9.06 3.30
CA LEU A 509 30.32 -8.48 2.41
C LEU A 509 30.61 -7.04 2.85
N THR A 510 31.83 -6.79 3.29
CA THR A 510 32.26 -5.47 3.80
C THR A 510 33.08 -4.66 2.81
N GLU A 511 33.77 -5.33 1.88
CA GLU A 511 34.66 -4.69 0.90
C GLU A 511 33.86 -4.20 -0.32
N VAL A 512 34.11 -2.96 -0.77
CA VAL A 512 33.37 -2.32 -1.86
C VAL A 512 34.25 -2.21 -3.11
N TYR A 513 33.77 -2.73 -4.24
CA TYR A 513 34.52 -2.86 -5.50
C TYR A 513 33.94 -2.02 -6.65
N ARG A 514 32.87 -1.26 -6.41
CA ARG A 514 32.07 -0.56 -7.43
C ARG A 514 32.82 0.59 -8.12
N GLN A 515 33.85 1.16 -7.50
CA GLN A 515 34.61 2.33 -7.99
C GLN A 515 36.07 2.32 -7.51
N ALA A 516 36.94 3.10 -8.18
CA ALA A 516 38.35 3.28 -7.82
C ALA A 516 38.51 3.67 -6.34
N GLU A 517 39.58 3.20 -5.70
CA GLU A 517 39.96 3.58 -4.33
C GLU A 517 39.75 5.08 -4.08
N GLY A 518 38.99 5.45 -3.03
CA GLY A 518 38.82 6.84 -2.58
C GLY A 518 37.48 7.54 -2.93
N SER A 519 36.40 6.82 -3.23
CA SER A 519 35.07 7.46 -3.36
C SER A 519 34.54 7.96 -2.01
N THR A 520 34.25 9.26 -1.93
CA THR A 520 33.73 9.90 -0.71
C THR A 520 32.23 9.67 -0.51
N ILE A 521 31.52 9.17 -1.53
CA ILE A 521 30.12 8.73 -1.43
C ILE A 521 30.02 7.45 -0.60
N ILE A 522 30.91 6.48 -0.83
CA ILE A 522 30.94 5.21 -0.09
C ILE A 522 31.36 5.45 1.36
N GLU A 523 32.39 6.28 1.57
CA GLU A 523 32.79 6.69 2.93
C GLU A 523 31.64 7.35 3.69
N LEU A 524 30.89 8.23 3.02
CA LEU A 524 29.68 8.81 3.59
C LEU A 524 28.65 7.74 3.94
N ALA A 525 28.37 6.79 3.04
CA ALA A 525 27.42 5.71 3.31
C ALA A 525 27.84 4.86 4.53
N HIS A 526 29.13 4.53 4.67
CA HIS A 526 29.64 3.83 5.86
C HIS A 526 29.54 4.68 7.13
N GLN A 527 29.81 5.98 7.04
CA GLN A 527 29.67 6.90 8.18
C GLN A 527 28.21 6.99 8.63
N ILE A 528 27.28 7.04 7.68
CA ILE A 528 25.83 7.02 7.92
C ILE A 528 25.42 5.71 8.59
N LYS A 529 25.88 4.55 8.07
CA LYS A 529 25.64 3.24 8.68
C LYS A 529 26.07 3.21 10.14
N ARG A 530 27.25 3.75 10.46
CA ARG A 530 27.80 3.82 11.83
C ARG A 530 27.15 4.91 12.70
N GLY A 531 26.20 5.70 12.17
CA GLY A 531 25.58 6.82 12.88
C GLY A 531 26.54 7.99 13.16
N THR A 532 27.67 8.05 12.46
CA THR A 532 28.67 9.12 12.63
C THR A 532 28.37 10.28 11.69
N ILE A 533 28.31 11.49 12.22
CA ILE A 533 28.15 12.71 11.41
C ILE A 533 29.52 13.08 10.81
N PRO A 534 29.64 13.19 9.48
CA PRO A 534 30.88 13.61 8.85
C PRO A 534 31.19 15.07 9.21
N LYS A 535 32.39 15.34 9.74
CA LYS A 535 32.84 16.71 10.07
C LYS A 535 32.94 17.61 8.83
N GLU A 536 33.17 17.01 7.66
CA GLU A 536 33.37 17.69 6.37
C GLU A 536 32.19 17.50 5.41
N LEU A 537 30.97 17.37 5.93
CA LEU A 537 29.77 17.11 5.14
C LEU A 537 29.54 18.15 4.02
N THR A 538 29.86 19.41 4.29
CA THR A 538 29.67 20.51 3.33
C THR A 538 30.88 20.77 2.44
N VAL A 539 32.01 20.09 2.68
CA VAL A 539 33.22 20.26 1.86
C VAL A 539 32.99 19.55 0.53
N LYS A 540 33.26 20.27 -0.56
CA LYS A 540 33.16 19.73 -1.91
C LYS A 540 34.35 18.80 -2.16
N THR A 541 34.07 17.59 -2.62
CA THR A 541 35.05 16.58 -3.01
C THR A 541 34.99 16.35 -4.52
N SER A 542 35.71 15.33 -5.02
CA SER A 542 35.70 14.94 -6.44
C SER A 542 34.33 14.42 -6.90
N ASP A 543 33.60 13.73 -6.02
CA ASP A 543 32.34 13.03 -6.31
C ASP A 543 31.14 13.51 -5.46
N ARG A 544 31.35 14.37 -4.45
CA ARG A 544 30.27 14.92 -3.59
C ARG A 544 30.28 16.43 -3.54
N SER A 545 29.08 17.03 -3.52
CA SER A 545 28.87 18.45 -3.24
C SER A 545 27.66 18.67 -2.34
N PHE A 546 27.73 19.69 -1.48
CA PHE A 546 26.59 20.17 -0.69
C PHE A 546 26.28 21.62 -1.03
N ILE A 547 25.04 21.95 -1.36
CA ILE A 547 24.59 23.31 -1.67
C ILE A 547 23.58 23.75 -0.62
N LYS A 548 23.90 24.78 0.16
CA LYS A 548 22.98 25.30 1.18
C LYS A 548 21.75 25.94 0.52
N ALA A 549 20.56 25.53 0.93
CA ALA A 549 19.29 26.04 0.41
C ALA A 549 18.16 25.89 1.44
N SER A 550 17.22 26.83 1.49
CA SER A 550 15.96 26.64 2.21
C SER A 550 14.94 25.87 1.36
N SER A 551 13.84 25.41 1.96
CA SER A 551 12.77 24.66 1.28
C SER A 551 12.24 25.36 0.01
N ASP A 552 12.12 26.69 0.01
CA ASP A 552 11.63 27.46 -1.14
C ASP A 552 12.69 27.65 -2.23
N GLN A 553 13.97 27.57 -1.86
CA GLN A 553 15.09 27.73 -2.78
C GLN A 553 15.48 26.42 -3.46
N VAL A 554 15.13 25.26 -2.88
CA VAL A 554 15.51 23.93 -3.38
C VAL A 554 15.20 23.78 -4.86
N ALA A 555 13.99 24.13 -5.30
CA ALA A 555 13.61 23.89 -6.68
C ALA A 555 14.44 24.74 -7.68
N SER A 556 14.81 25.97 -7.30
CA SER A 556 15.74 26.80 -8.09
C SER A 556 17.16 26.21 -8.11
N VAL A 557 17.65 25.72 -6.96
CA VAL A 557 18.97 25.11 -6.87
C VAL A 557 19.04 23.81 -7.68
N VAL A 558 18.05 22.94 -7.55
CA VAL A 558 17.96 21.68 -8.29
C VAL A 558 17.95 21.95 -9.80
N THR A 559 17.13 22.88 -10.26
CA THR A 559 17.08 23.24 -11.70
C THR A 559 18.41 23.81 -12.20
N GLN A 560 19.10 24.66 -11.42
CA GLN A 560 20.45 25.14 -11.77
C GLN A 560 21.47 24.01 -11.87
N VAL A 561 21.44 23.05 -10.94
CA VAL A 561 22.33 21.89 -10.94
C VAL A 561 22.05 21.00 -12.14
N VAL A 562 20.79 20.67 -12.43
CA VAL A 562 20.39 19.90 -13.62
C VAL A 562 20.84 20.61 -14.89
N LYS A 563 20.60 21.92 -15.02
CA LYS A 563 21.06 22.72 -16.16
C LYS A 563 22.58 22.65 -16.34
N SER A 564 23.34 22.77 -15.25
CA SER A 564 24.81 22.67 -15.29
C SER A 564 25.29 21.29 -15.71
N ALA A 565 24.66 20.22 -15.21
CA ALA A 565 25.00 18.85 -15.54
C ALA A 565 24.72 18.54 -17.03
N VAL A 566 23.56 18.97 -17.54
CA VAL A 566 23.19 18.82 -18.96
C VAL A 566 24.12 19.65 -19.85
N ALA A 567 24.48 20.88 -19.46
CA ALA A 567 25.43 21.71 -20.20
C ALA A 567 26.85 21.10 -20.27
N LYS A 568 27.21 20.24 -19.30
CA LYS A 568 28.45 19.45 -19.31
C LYS A 568 28.35 18.14 -20.12
N GLY A 569 27.25 17.92 -20.84
CA GLY A 569 27.03 16.77 -21.70
C GLY A 569 26.44 15.55 -21.01
N GLN A 570 25.96 15.65 -19.76
CA GLN A 570 25.21 14.55 -19.14
C GLN A 570 23.80 14.47 -19.72
N GLU A 571 23.41 13.29 -20.20
CA GLU A 571 22.03 13.04 -20.62
C GLU A 571 21.09 13.03 -19.42
N ILE A 572 19.87 13.54 -19.59
CA ILE A 572 18.88 13.61 -18.50
C ILE A 572 18.54 12.23 -17.92
N ARG A 573 18.59 11.15 -18.73
CA ARG A 573 18.36 9.79 -18.25
C ARG A 573 19.35 9.36 -17.14
N ASN A 574 20.57 9.92 -17.16
CA ASN A 574 21.64 9.61 -16.22
C ASN A 574 21.59 10.45 -14.93
N ILE A 575 20.77 11.50 -14.90
CA ILE A 575 20.55 12.37 -13.76
C ILE A 575 19.23 11.97 -13.09
N GLN A 576 19.25 11.85 -11.76
CA GLN A 576 18.06 11.60 -10.99
C GLN A 576 17.96 12.56 -9.81
N VAL A 577 16.80 13.20 -9.67
CA VAL A 577 16.44 13.90 -8.44
C VAL A 577 15.65 12.96 -7.53
N LEU A 578 16.04 12.86 -6.26
CA LEU A 578 15.39 12.00 -5.27
C LEU A 578 14.87 12.84 -4.11
N ALA A 579 13.57 12.88 -3.91
CA ALA A 579 12.93 13.60 -2.81
C ALA A 579 12.00 12.68 -2.01
N PRO A 580 11.85 12.83 -0.69
CA PRO A 580 11.05 11.91 0.11
C PRO A 580 9.53 12.16 0.02
N MET A 581 9.12 13.40 -0.29
CA MET A 581 7.71 13.81 -0.24
C MET A 581 7.18 14.28 -1.61
N TYR A 582 5.91 13.99 -1.88
CA TYR A 582 5.25 14.38 -3.15
C TYR A 582 4.87 15.86 -3.19
N LYS A 583 4.22 16.35 -2.13
CA LYS A 583 3.70 17.73 -2.04
C LYS A 583 4.70 18.71 -1.42
N GLY A 584 4.47 20.00 -1.64
CA GLY A 584 5.25 21.11 -1.06
C GLY A 584 6.20 21.79 -2.06
N PRO A 585 6.85 22.90 -1.67
CA PRO A 585 7.72 23.67 -2.57
C PRO A 585 8.93 22.88 -3.08
N ALA A 586 9.44 21.95 -2.26
CA ALA A 586 10.49 21.02 -2.65
C ALA A 586 9.95 19.63 -3.08
N GLY A 587 8.63 19.43 -3.09
CA GLY A 587 8.01 18.13 -3.37
C GLY A 587 8.25 17.62 -4.80
N ILE A 588 8.15 16.30 -4.98
CA ILE A 588 8.36 15.60 -6.25
C ILE A 588 7.53 16.23 -7.39
N ASP A 589 6.27 16.55 -7.14
CA ASP A 589 5.36 17.06 -8.17
C ASP A 589 5.83 18.43 -8.71
N ASN A 590 6.22 19.33 -7.80
CA ASN A 590 6.74 20.64 -8.17
C ASN A 590 8.11 20.54 -8.85
N LEU A 591 9.01 19.68 -8.33
CA LEU A 591 10.32 19.46 -8.93
C LEU A 591 10.21 18.89 -10.34
N ASN A 592 9.32 17.92 -10.58
CA ASN A 592 9.07 17.38 -11.90
C ASN A 592 8.63 18.46 -12.89
N LYS A 593 7.66 19.29 -12.49
CA LYS A 593 7.18 20.41 -13.32
C LYS A 593 8.31 21.39 -13.66
N MET A 594 9.05 21.85 -12.67
CA MET A 594 10.12 22.83 -12.86
C MET A 594 11.28 22.29 -13.70
N ILE A 595 11.64 21.01 -13.54
CA ILE A 595 12.68 20.37 -14.36
C ILE A 595 12.17 20.21 -15.80
N GLN A 596 10.93 19.75 -16.00
CA GLN A 596 10.35 19.62 -17.33
C GLN A 596 10.31 20.96 -18.09
N GLU A 597 9.87 22.04 -17.44
CA GLU A 597 9.88 23.38 -18.03
C GLU A 597 11.28 23.85 -18.41
N LEU A 598 12.30 23.46 -17.66
CA LEU A 598 13.69 23.81 -17.94
C LEU A 598 14.28 23.02 -19.13
N ILE A 599 14.07 21.71 -19.17
CA ILE A 599 14.77 20.83 -20.11
C ILE A 599 13.95 20.50 -21.37
N ASN A 600 12.62 20.56 -21.26
CA ASN A 600 11.70 20.25 -22.35
C ASN A 600 10.59 21.32 -22.44
N PRO A 601 10.94 22.60 -22.63
CA PRO A 601 9.96 23.68 -22.73
C PRO A 601 9.06 23.55 -23.97
N ASN A 602 7.90 24.20 -23.91
CA ASN A 602 6.96 24.37 -25.02
C ASN A 602 6.64 25.86 -25.24
N ASP A 603 7.67 26.71 -25.23
CA ASP A 603 7.53 28.18 -25.27
C ASP A 603 6.75 28.69 -26.50
N THR A 604 6.80 27.95 -27.61
CA THR A 604 6.13 28.29 -28.87
C THR A 604 4.70 27.75 -28.97
N GLY A 605 4.25 26.89 -28.04
CA GLY A 605 2.94 26.23 -28.07
C GLY A 605 2.69 25.32 -29.27
N SER A 606 3.70 25.11 -30.12
CA SER A 606 3.59 24.38 -31.38
C SER A 606 3.85 22.88 -31.25
N ARG A 607 4.40 22.43 -30.11
CA ARG A 607 4.68 21.00 -29.87
C ARG A 607 3.41 20.28 -29.42
N LYS A 608 3.29 19.01 -29.82
CA LYS A 608 2.22 18.15 -29.33
C LYS A 608 2.47 17.87 -27.84
N GLU A 609 1.46 18.10 -27.02
CA GLU A 609 1.43 17.78 -25.60
C GLU A 609 0.10 17.12 -25.25
N LEU A 610 0.11 16.32 -24.19
CA LEU A 610 -1.06 15.60 -23.69
C LEU A 610 -1.23 15.91 -22.20
N VAL A 611 -2.34 16.55 -21.86
CA VAL A 611 -2.67 16.92 -20.47
C VAL A 611 -3.56 15.86 -19.82
N PHE A 612 -3.15 15.37 -18.65
CA PHE A 612 -3.89 14.44 -17.82
C PHE A 612 -3.76 14.81 -16.33
N GLY A 613 -4.88 15.21 -15.71
CA GLY A 613 -4.87 15.78 -14.37
C GLY A 613 -4.01 17.05 -14.31
N ASP A 614 -3.09 17.08 -13.35
CA ASP A 614 -2.12 18.17 -13.17
C ASP A 614 -0.80 17.96 -13.94
N VAL A 615 -0.68 16.84 -14.67
CA VAL A 615 0.53 16.47 -15.41
C VAL A 615 0.34 16.71 -16.90
N THR A 616 1.34 17.30 -17.53
CA THR A 616 1.42 17.47 -18.98
C THR A 616 2.56 16.61 -19.50
N TYR A 617 2.28 15.74 -20.47
CA TYR A 617 3.29 14.91 -21.14
C TYR A 617 3.70 15.53 -22.48
N ARG A 618 4.99 15.47 -22.77
CA ARG A 618 5.65 15.98 -23.98
C ARG A 618 6.62 14.92 -24.51
N ILE A 619 6.84 14.94 -25.82
CA ILE A 619 7.86 14.07 -26.45
C ILE A 619 9.24 14.39 -25.82
N LYS A 620 10.00 13.35 -25.49
CA LYS A 620 11.25 13.32 -24.69
C LYS A 620 11.10 13.47 -23.18
N ASP A 621 9.88 13.41 -22.65
CA ASP A 621 9.72 13.39 -21.21
C ASP A 621 10.19 12.08 -20.60
N LYS A 622 10.90 12.20 -19.47
CA LYS A 622 11.26 11.08 -18.62
C LYS A 622 10.04 10.72 -17.77
N VAL A 623 9.54 9.50 -17.89
CA VAL A 623 8.33 9.02 -17.20
C VAL A 623 8.61 7.77 -16.36
N LEU A 624 7.75 7.50 -15.39
CA LEU A 624 7.81 6.36 -14.47
C LEU A 624 6.52 5.55 -14.63
N GLN A 625 6.66 4.24 -14.79
CA GLN A 625 5.53 3.32 -14.72
C GLN A 625 5.11 3.10 -13.26
N LEU A 626 3.82 3.23 -12.97
CA LEU A 626 3.25 3.10 -11.62
C LEU A 626 2.57 1.75 -11.37
N VAL A 627 2.16 1.05 -12.43
CA VAL A 627 1.43 -0.22 -12.37
C VAL A 627 2.13 -1.26 -13.26
N ASN A 628 2.22 -2.51 -12.80
CA ASN A 628 2.84 -3.57 -13.61
C ASN A 628 2.00 -3.84 -14.87
N GLN A 629 2.65 -3.96 -16.03
CA GLN A 629 2.07 -4.42 -17.29
C GLN A 629 2.86 -5.64 -17.79
N PRO A 630 2.56 -6.85 -17.27
CA PRO A 630 3.33 -8.05 -17.58
C PRO A 630 3.32 -8.41 -19.06
N GLU A 631 2.21 -8.15 -19.76
CA GLU A 631 2.05 -8.42 -21.20
C GLU A 631 3.06 -7.65 -22.06
N SER A 632 3.37 -6.41 -21.65
CA SER A 632 4.35 -5.55 -22.31
C SER A 632 5.76 -5.68 -21.71
N ASN A 633 5.95 -6.54 -20.70
CA ASN A 633 7.21 -6.69 -19.97
C ASN A 633 7.72 -5.36 -19.38
N VAL A 634 6.81 -4.52 -18.88
CA VAL A 634 7.11 -3.25 -18.19
C VAL A 634 6.56 -3.32 -16.77
N PHE A 635 7.37 -2.90 -15.79
CA PHE A 635 7.06 -3.05 -14.37
C PHE A 635 6.98 -1.70 -13.64
N ASN A 636 6.30 -1.70 -12.50
CA ASN A 636 6.24 -0.56 -11.59
C ASN A 636 7.66 -0.13 -11.17
N GLY A 637 7.98 1.14 -11.37
CA GLY A 637 9.30 1.71 -11.12
C GLY A 637 10.21 1.78 -12.35
N ASP A 638 9.79 1.20 -13.49
CA ASP A 638 10.55 1.34 -14.73
C ASP A 638 10.47 2.77 -15.26
N MET A 639 11.62 3.27 -15.72
CA MET A 639 11.73 4.60 -16.30
C MET A 639 11.69 4.51 -17.81
N GLY A 640 10.86 5.33 -18.43
CA GLY A 640 10.72 5.40 -19.88
C GLY A 640 10.93 6.80 -20.41
N GLU A 641 10.99 6.91 -21.74
CA GLU A 641 10.98 8.17 -22.47
C GLU A 641 9.76 8.23 -23.38
N VAL A 642 9.02 9.34 -23.36
CA VAL A 642 7.92 9.57 -24.30
C VAL A 642 8.49 9.78 -25.69
N ILE A 643 8.21 8.87 -26.64
CA ILE A 643 8.72 8.97 -28.01
C ILE A 643 7.71 9.58 -28.98
N SER A 644 6.41 9.46 -28.72
CA SER A 644 5.36 9.98 -29.61
C SER A 644 4.08 10.36 -28.88
N ILE A 645 3.38 11.37 -29.42
CA ILE A 645 2.03 11.78 -29.01
C ILE A 645 1.18 11.89 -30.27
N ILE A 646 0.11 11.11 -30.34
CA ILE A 646 -0.83 11.08 -31.46
C ILE A 646 -2.16 11.63 -30.97
N LYS A 647 -2.66 12.71 -31.58
CA LYS A 647 -3.92 13.34 -31.16
C LYS A 647 -5.12 12.57 -31.67
N ALA A 648 -6.26 12.66 -30.99
CA ALA A 648 -7.53 12.07 -31.37
C ALA A 648 -7.96 12.33 -32.82
N LYS A 649 -7.61 13.49 -33.38
CA LYS A 649 -7.92 13.83 -34.79
C LYS A 649 -7.16 12.98 -35.81
N GLU A 650 -6.07 12.33 -35.39
CA GLU A 650 -5.15 11.56 -36.21
C GLU A 650 -5.33 10.05 -36.03
N THR A 651 -6.18 9.60 -35.10
CA THR A 651 -6.42 8.19 -34.77
C THR A 651 -7.76 7.69 -35.31
N ILE A 652 -7.82 6.41 -35.69
CA ILE A 652 -9.05 5.76 -36.19
C ILE A 652 -10.13 5.76 -35.09
N GLU A 653 -9.72 5.53 -33.85
CA GLU A 653 -10.60 5.43 -32.67
C GLU A 653 -10.97 6.80 -32.05
N LYS A 654 -10.47 7.91 -32.61
CA LYS A 654 -10.70 9.28 -32.11
C LYS A 654 -10.26 9.51 -30.66
N GLN A 655 -9.15 8.89 -30.26
CA GLN A 655 -8.55 9.03 -28.93
C GLN A 655 -7.10 9.53 -29.00
N ASP A 656 -6.66 10.24 -27.95
CA ASP A 656 -5.27 10.64 -27.79
C ASP A 656 -4.45 9.42 -27.33
N LEU A 657 -3.30 9.19 -27.99
CA LEU A 657 -2.38 8.11 -27.67
C LEU A 657 -1.01 8.67 -27.28
N LEU A 658 -0.40 8.08 -26.25
CA LEU A 658 0.96 8.36 -25.79
C LEU A 658 1.80 7.11 -26.00
N VAL A 659 2.93 7.22 -26.70
CA VAL A 659 3.87 6.10 -26.88
C VAL A 659 5.11 6.36 -26.04
N VAL A 660 5.44 5.41 -25.17
CA VAL A 660 6.60 5.48 -24.27
C VAL A 660 7.54 4.32 -24.56
N SER A 661 8.84 4.60 -24.66
CA SER A 661 9.88 3.59 -24.77
C SER A 661 10.48 3.30 -23.39
N PHE A 662 10.42 2.04 -22.95
CA PHE A 662 11.05 1.52 -21.74
C PHE A 662 12.19 0.59 -22.13
N ASP A 663 13.44 1.07 -22.05
CA ASP A 663 14.63 0.31 -22.48
C ASP A 663 14.49 -0.32 -23.89
N GLY A 664 13.86 0.41 -24.82
CA GLY A 664 13.63 -0.04 -26.19
C GLY A 664 12.29 -0.77 -26.43
N ILE A 665 11.53 -1.09 -25.37
CA ILE A 665 10.18 -1.63 -25.49
C ILE A 665 9.19 -0.48 -25.64
N GLU A 666 8.48 -0.42 -26.76
CA GLU A 666 7.47 0.61 -27.02
C GLU A 666 6.10 0.16 -26.49
N VAL A 667 5.53 0.96 -25.58
CA VAL A 667 4.20 0.73 -25.02
C VAL A 667 3.30 1.92 -25.33
N THR A 668 2.09 1.64 -25.80
CA THR A 668 1.10 2.64 -26.17
C THR A 668 0.03 2.75 -25.09
N TYR A 669 -0.21 3.98 -24.62
CA TYR A 669 -1.17 4.30 -23.58
C TYR A 669 -2.31 5.12 -24.16
N GLN A 670 -3.54 4.72 -23.84
CA GLN A 670 -4.73 5.55 -24.06
C GLN A 670 -4.89 6.54 -22.91
N ARG A 671 -5.77 7.53 -23.09
CA ARG A 671 -6.03 8.54 -22.05
C ARG A 671 -6.50 7.94 -20.72
N SER A 672 -7.20 6.81 -20.73
CA SER A 672 -7.62 6.07 -19.54
C SER A 672 -6.45 5.48 -18.76
N ASP A 673 -5.37 5.11 -19.44
CA ASP A 673 -4.25 4.34 -18.89
C ASP A 673 -3.18 5.27 -18.29
N LEU A 674 -3.30 6.58 -18.48
CA LEU A 674 -2.34 7.57 -18.00
C LEU A 674 -2.32 7.71 -16.48
N ASN A 675 -3.29 7.14 -15.77
CA ASN A 675 -3.22 6.96 -14.31
C ASN A 675 -2.09 6.00 -13.89
N GLN A 676 -1.55 5.21 -14.82
CA GLN A 676 -0.44 4.29 -14.61
C GLN A 676 0.93 4.93 -14.87
N LEU A 677 0.97 6.21 -15.28
CA LEU A 677 2.20 6.94 -15.60
C LEU A 677 2.33 8.22 -14.77
N THR A 678 3.57 8.65 -14.56
CA THR A 678 3.91 9.98 -14.04
C THR A 678 5.26 10.45 -14.57
N LEU A 679 5.61 11.72 -14.37
CA LEU A 679 6.95 12.24 -14.69
C LEU A 679 8.00 11.68 -13.71
N ALA A 680 9.23 11.49 -14.19
CA ALA A 680 10.30 10.81 -13.46
C ALA A 680 11.62 11.60 -13.35
N TYR A 681 11.60 12.89 -13.65
CA TYR A 681 12.77 13.76 -13.42
C TYR A 681 13.15 13.79 -11.94
N CYS A 682 12.12 13.84 -11.09
CA CYS A 682 12.18 13.59 -9.66
C CYS A 682 11.32 12.38 -9.33
N CYS A 683 11.81 11.50 -8.47
CA CYS A 683 11.01 10.39 -7.92
C CYS A 683 11.28 10.24 -6.42
N SER A 684 10.47 9.41 -5.77
CA SER A 684 10.67 9.10 -4.35
C SER A 684 11.85 8.16 -4.14
N ILE A 685 12.51 8.26 -2.98
CA ILE A 685 13.62 7.36 -2.64
C ILE A 685 13.17 5.89 -2.66
N HIS A 686 11.96 5.60 -2.17
CA HIS A 686 11.33 4.26 -2.26
C HIS A 686 11.24 3.76 -3.70
N LYS A 687 10.73 4.58 -4.63
CA LYS A 687 10.62 4.21 -6.07
C LYS A 687 11.98 4.11 -6.78
N SER A 688 13.06 4.53 -6.13
CA SER A 688 14.43 4.35 -6.61
C SER A 688 15.12 3.10 -6.06
N GLN A 689 14.49 2.31 -5.19
CA GLN A 689 15.05 1.03 -4.74
C GLN A 689 15.27 0.08 -5.92
N GLY A 690 16.33 -0.73 -5.84
CA GLY A 690 16.78 -1.54 -6.97
C GLY A 690 17.14 -0.71 -8.21
N SER A 691 17.40 0.60 -8.07
CA SER A 691 17.84 1.53 -9.11
C SER A 691 19.24 2.08 -8.83
N GLU A 692 19.94 2.58 -9.84
CA GLU A 692 21.23 3.28 -9.67
C GLU A 692 21.41 4.30 -10.81
N PHE A 693 22.00 5.46 -10.52
CA PHE A 693 22.13 6.58 -11.47
C PHE A 693 23.54 7.17 -11.47
N GLN A 694 23.98 7.73 -12.59
CA GLN A 694 25.30 8.35 -12.67
C GLN A 694 25.42 9.57 -11.75
N THR A 695 24.39 10.42 -11.75
CA THR A 695 24.31 11.62 -10.90
C THR A 695 23.02 11.59 -10.10
N VAL A 696 23.10 11.70 -8.78
CA VAL A 696 21.95 11.86 -7.89
C VAL A 696 21.97 13.24 -7.25
N ILE A 697 20.82 13.91 -7.30
CA ILE A 697 20.57 15.18 -6.61
C ILE A 697 19.53 14.91 -5.54
N MET A 698 19.87 15.12 -4.27
CA MET A 698 18.98 14.82 -3.15
C MET A 698 18.77 16.06 -2.27
N PRO A 699 17.58 16.69 -2.33
CA PRO A 699 17.24 17.74 -1.39
C PRO A 699 17.02 17.21 0.04
N VAL A 700 17.55 17.93 1.03
CA VAL A 700 17.42 17.62 2.46
C VAL A 700 17.04 18.90 3.21
N VAL A 701 15.74 19.12 3.39
CA VAL A 701 15.18 20.33 3.99
C VAL A 701 14.22 20.02 5.12
N ARG A 702 13.99 21.01 6.00
CA ARG A 702 13.19 20.85 7.23
C ARG A 702 11.75 20.36 6.96
N GLY A 703 11.19 20.71 5.79
CA GLY A 703 9.89 20.21 5.33
C GLY A 703 9.80 18.69 5.22
N TYR A 704 10.93 17.99 5.11
CA TYR A 704 11.01 16.52 5.04
C TYR A 704 11.24 15.84 6.39
N SER A 705 11.43 16.61 7.46
CA SER A 705 11.91 16.10 8.76
C SER A 705 11.17 14.86 9.29
N LYS A 706 9.86 14.74 9.03
CA LYS A 706 9.09 13.54 9.41
C LYS A 706 9.66 12.25 8.79
N MET A 707 10.02 12.29 7.51
CA MET A 707 10.55 11.14 6.77
C MET A 707 12.06 10.98 6.85
N LEU A 708 12.81 12.05 7.15
CA LEU A 708 14.27 11.98 7.23
C LEU A 708 14.70 11.06 8.39
N ARG A 709 15.26 9.91 7.99
CA ARG A 709 15.80 8.84 8.82
C ARG A 709 17.08 8.32 8.19
N ARG A 710 17.90 7.63 8.99
CA ARG A 710 19.18 7.06 8.54
C ARG A 710 19.02 6.15 7.33
N ASN A 711 18.10 5.19 7.34
CA ASN A 711 17.91 4.21 6.26
C ASN A 711 17.44 4.87 4.95
N LEU A 712 16.55 5.87 5.05
CA LEU A 712 16.10 6.65 3.89
C LEU A 712 17.27 7.42 3.26
N LEU A 713 18.06 8.11 4.07
CA LEU A 713 19.24 8.86 3.62
C LEU A 713 20.30 7.94 3.02
N TYR A 714 20.59 6.82 3.70
CA TYR A 714 21.50 5.78 3.22
C TYR A 714 21.05 5.24 1.85
N THR A 715 19.78 4.88 1.73
CA THR A 715 19.20 4.34 0.50
C THR A 715 19.31 5.35 -0.64
N GLY A 716 18.96 6.63 -0.40
CA GLY A 716 19.03 7.69 -1.40
C GLY A 716 20.45 8.01 -1.85
N ILE A 717 21.40 8.09 -0.90
CA ILE A 717 22.82 8.37 -1.17
C ILE A 717 23.47 7.27 -2.00
N THR A 718 23.19 6.00 -1.66
CA THR A 718 23.78 4.85 -2.33
C THR A 718 23.26 4.60 -3.75
N ARG A 719 22.19 5.31 -4.17
CA ARG A 719 21.73 5.32 -5.56
C ARG A 719 22.71 6.01 -6.50
N ALA A 720 23.59 6.87 -6.00
CA ALA A 720 24.60 7.56 -6.78
C ALA A 720 25.74 6.60 -7.16
N LYS A 721 26.03 6.51 -8.46
CA LYS A 721 27.27 5.91 -8.97
C LYS A 721 28.39 6.93 -8.88
N ASN A 722 28.37 7.99 -9.69
CA ASN A 722 29.55 8.83 -9.88
C ASN A 722 29.51 10.16 -9.14
N PHE A 723 28.34 10.79 -9.04
CA PHE A 723 28.20 12.11 -8.44
C PHE A 723 26.99 12.20 -7.53
N LEU A 724 27.20 12.68 -6.30
CA LEU A 724 26.17 12.99 -5.32
C LEU A 724 26.12 14.49 -5.04
N ILE A 725 24.95 15.09 -5.22
CA ILE A 725 24.72 16.50 -4.92
C ILE A 725 23.60 16.60 -3.89
N LEU A 726 23.96 17.00 -2.68
CA LEU A 726 23.01 17.29 -1.62
C LEU A 726 22.65 18.78 -1.67
N CYS A 727 21.38 19.12 -1.50
CA CYS A 727 20.97 20.52 -1.39
C CYS A 727 19.97 20.76 -0.25
N GLY A 728 20.21 21.75 0.59
CA GLY A 728 19.32 22.00 1.73
C GLY A 728 20.03 22.54 2.97
N GLU A 729 19.57 22.10 4.13
CA GLU A 729 20.05 22.55 5.45
C GLU A 729 20.95 21.47 6.07
N PRO A 730 22.26 21.74 6.33
CA PRO A 730 23.17 20.74 6.90
C PRO A 730 22.72 20.19 8.27
N GLU A 731 22.11 21.04 9.10
CA GLU A 731 21.58 20.66 10.41
C GLU A 731 20.47 19.62 10.27
N VAL A 732 19.58 19.79 9.28
CA VAL A 732 18.49 18.85 9.02
C VAL A 732 19.02 17.49 8.55
N LEU A 733 20.11 17.48 7.79
CA LEU A 733 20.80 16.25 7.44
C LEU A 733 21.39 15.58 8.69
N ALA A 734 22.08 16.33 9.54
CA ALA A 734 22.63 15.82 10.79
C ALA A 734 21.54 15.21 11.70
N ASP A 735 20.42 15.91 11.87
CA ASP A 735 19.26 15.42 12.63
C ASP A 735 18.72 14.10 12.03
N GLY A 736 18.59 14.03 10.71
CA GLY A 736 18.13 12.82 10.02
C GLY A 736 19.08 11.62 10.16
N LEU A 737 20.39 11.87 10.32
CA LEU A 737 21.41 10.83 10.54
C LEU A 737 21.41 10.29 11.98
N GLN A 738 21.09 11.15 12.94
CA GLN A 738 20.94 10.77 14.35
C GLN A 738 19.65 9.99 14.59
N ARG A 739 18.59 10.28 13.83
CA ARG A 739 17.34 9.52 13.87
C ARG A 739 17.54 8.13 13.28
N THR A 740 17.80 7.16 14.16
CA THR A 740 17.62 5.74 13.90
C THR A 740 16.16 5.43 13.62
N ASP A 741 15.90 4.34 12.91
CA ASP A 741 14.56 3.80 12.66
C ASP A 741 13.96 3.17 13.94
N ASP A 742 14.12 3.82 15.10
CA ASP A 742 13.59 3.37 16.38
C ASP A 742 12.09 3.69 16.53
N LEU A 743 11.34 3.58 15.43
CA LEU A 743 10.10 2.81 15.51
C LEU A 743 10.53 1.38 15.27
N GLN A 744 11.09 0.74 16.31
CA GLN A 744 11.27 -0.70 16.33
C GLN A 744 9.95 -1.30 15.85
N ARG A 745 9.95 -1.87 14.64
CA ARG A 745 8.78 -2.60 14.19
C ARG A 745 8.60 -3.74 15.18
N PHE A 746 7.50 -3.73 15.90
CA PHE A 746 7.13 -4.82 16.79
C PHE A 746 6.89 -6.09 15.96
N THR A 747 7.86 -6.99 16.01
CA THR A 747 7.86 -8.31 15.37
C THR A 747 8.24 -9.37 16.39
N SER A 748 7.68 -10.57 16.27
CA SER A 748 8.02 -11.70 17.14
C SER A 748 8.89 -12.73 16.44
N LEU A 749 9.20 -12.54 15.15
CA LEU A 749 9.97 -13.49 14.34
C LEU A 749 11.35 -13.82 14.94
N ARG A 750 12.10 -12.83 15.45
CA ARG A 750 13.39 -13.07 16.13
C ARG A 750 13.22 -14.01 17.32
N ALA A 751 12.27 -13.70 18.19
CA ALA A 751 11.94 -14.47 19.40
C ALA A 751 11.47 -15.89 19.07
N ARG A 752 10.72 -16.07 17.97
CA ARG A 752 10.29 -17.40 17.50
C ARG A 752 11.43 -18.25 16.96
N LEU A 753 12.41 -17.65 16.31
CA LEU A 753 13.59 -18.36 15.77
C LEU A 753 14.60 -18.70 16.86
N ASN A 754 14.81 -17.80 17.82
CA ASN A 754 15.69 -18.01 18.96
C ASN A 754 14.95 -17.76 20.29
N PRO A 755 14.23 -18.76 20.84
CA PRO A 755 13.49 -18.60 22.08
C PRO A 755 14.37 -18.41 23.32
N MET A 756 15.65 -18.78 23.27
CA MET A 756 16.57 -18.67 24.41
C MET A 756 17.02 -17.23 24.68
N ASP A 757 17.06 -16.37 23.66
CA ASP A 757 17.40 -14.93 23.79
C ASP A 757 16.41 -14.16 24.68
N ILE A 758 15.15 -14.60 24.76
CA ILE A 758 14.10 -13.93 25.55
C ILE A 758 14.41 -14.04 27.05
N VAL A 759 15.01 -15.15 27.49
CA VAL A 759 15.36 -15.36 28.90
C VAL A 759 16.54 -14.48 29.31
N GLU A 760 17.47 -14.21 28.40
CA GLU A 760 18.61 -13.31 28.65
C GLU A 760 18.23 -11.84 28.56
N GLU A 761 17.37 -11.41 27.63
CA GLU A 761 16.87 -10.02 27.58
C GLU A 761 16.00 -9.67 28.81
N VAL A 762 15.16 -10.58 29.30
CA VAL A 762 14.41 -10.37 30.55
C VAL A 762 15.34 -10.34 31.77
N ALA A 763 16.38 -11.19 31.80
CA ALA A 763 17.38 -11.15 32.86
C ALA A 763 18.27 -9.89 32.80
N GLU A 764 18.57 -9.35 31.61
CA GLU A 764 19.28 -8.08 31.42
C GLU A 764 18.41 -6.88 31.81
N ILE A 765 17.11 -6.89 31.49
CA ILE A 765 16.18 -5.81 31.91
C ILE A 765 15.98 -5.83 33.44
N GLU A 766 15.91 -7.00 34.08
CA GLU A 766 15.88 -7.14 35.54
C GLU A 766 17.21 -6.73 36.20
N THR A 767 18.35 -6.90 35.53
CA THR A 767 19.66 -6.47 36.07
C THR A 767 20.00 -5.00 35.79
N VAL A 768 19.44 -4.40 34.74
CA VAL A 768 19.57 -2.95 34.44
C VAL A 768 18.68 -2.10 35.35
N SER A 769 17.57 -2.65 35.86
CA SER A 769 16.68 -1.97 36.82
C SER A 769 17.17 -1.98 38.28
N VAL A 770 18.32 -2.58 38.58
CA VAL A 770 18.94 -2.55 39.92
C VAL A 770 20.45 -2.25 39.85
N LYS A 771 20.81 -1.04 39.42
CA LYS A 771 22.08 -0.39 39.80
C LYS A 771 21.83 1.06 40.19
N ILE A 772 21.27 1.24 41.38
CA ILE A 772 21.39 2.51 42.11
C ILE A 772 22.80 2.54 42.69
N ASP A 773 23.56 3.55 42.29
CA ASP A 773 24.90 3.86 42.77
C ASP A 773 24.81 4.20 44.27
N GLU A 774 25.11 3.23 45.15
CA GLU A 774 25.21 3.47 46.59
C GLU A 774 26.48 4.30 46.88
N GLN A 775 26.35 5.62 46.89
CA GLN A 775 27.27 6.49 47.63
C GLN A 775 26.66 6.85 48.98
N PRO A 776 27.38 6.64 50.11
CA PRO A 776 26.82 6.90 51.43
C PRO A 776 26.81 8.41 51.71
N ILE A 777 25.68 9.06 51.53
CA ILE A 777 25.49 10.48 51.90
C ILE A 777 25.05 10.55 53.37
N LYS A 778 25.98 10.96 54.24
CA LYS A 778 25.69 11.28 55.64
C LYS A 778 24.99 12.64 55.76
N ASP A 779 23.91 12.65 56.53
CA ASP A 779 23.23 13.80 57.16
C ASP A 779 22.67 14.88 56.23
N VAL A 780 21.49 14.63 55.65
CA VAL A 780 20.66 15.66 54.99
C VAL A 780 19.43 15.97 55.87
N LYS A 781 19.19 17.26 56.15
CA LYS A 781 18.00 17.72 56.90
C LYS A 781 16.88 18.11 55.93
N LEU A 782 15.64 17.68 56.24
CA LEU A 782 14.46 18.01 55.43
C LEU A 782 14.17 19.52 55.48
N THR A 783 14.24 20.18 54.33
CA THR A 783 13.89 21.58 54.10
C THR A 783 13.00 21.69 52.88
N VAL A 784 12.31 22.83 52.69
CA VAL A 784 11.43 23.08 51.53
C VAL A 784 12.15 22.89 50.19
N GLU A 785 13.47 23.11 50.15
CA GLU A 785 14.28 22.96 48.94
C GLU A 785 14.76 21.51 48.70
N THR A 786 14.75 20.66 49.74
CA THR A 786 15.27 19.28 49.67
C THR A 786 14.18 18.22 49.70
N GLU A 787 12.92 18.61 49.94
CA GLU A 787 11.75 17.72 50.00
C GLU A 787 11.57 16.88 48.71
N ALA A 788 11.85 17.45 47.54
CA ALA A 788 11.70 16.75 46.26
C ALA A 788 12.79 15.71 45.95
N ILE A 789 13.85 15.66 46.75
CA ILE A 789 15.07 14.84 46.47
C ILE A 789 15.29 13.78 47.56
N ILE A 790 14.68 13.96 48.74
CA ILE A 790 14.77 13.00 49.85
C ILE A 790 13.67 11.96 49.66
N HIS A 791 14.08 10.69 49.53
CA HIS A 791 13.15 9.58 49.36
C HIS A 791 12.18 9.49 50.56
N PRO A 792 10.86 9.37 50.34
CA PRO A 792 9.87 9.39 51.42
C PRO A 792 10.01 8.25 52.44
N MET A 793 10.76 7.19 52.09
CA MET A 793 11.08 6.05 52.97
C MET A 793 12.46 6.16 53.64
N ILE A 794 13.09 7.34 53.66
CA ILE A 794 14.41 7.51 54.29
C ILE A 794 14.36 7.09 55.76
N GLY A 795 15.22 6.14 56.15
CA GLY A 795 15.27 5.59 57.52
C GLY A 795 14.25 4.48 57.81
N MET A 796 13.52 3.98 56.82
CA MET A 796 12.57 2.86 56.93
C MET A 796 13.17 1.51 56.44
N ASP A 797 14.49 1.44 56.25
CA ASP A 797 15.16 0.22 55.80
C ASP A 797 14.94 -0.93 56.80
N GLY A 798 14.30 -2.00 56.34
CA GLY A 798 13.99 -3.18 57.15
C GLY A 798 12.68 -3.12 57.93
N VAL A 799 11.83 -2.11 57.70
CA VAL A 799 10.53 -1.96 58.36
C VAL A 799 9.39 -2.26 57.38
N SER A 800 8.51 -3.19 57.74
CA SER A 800 7.33 -3.60 56.99
C SER A 800 6.06 -2.96 57.57
N PRO A 801 5.02 -2.68 56.76
CA PRO A 801 3.72 -2.24 57.28
C PRO A 801 3.10 -3.20 58.30
N TYR A 802 3.53 -4.47 58.29
CA TYR A 802 3.11 -5.49 59.26
C TYR A 802 3.78 -5.37 60.63
N ASP A 803 4.88 -4.62 60.76
CA ASP A 803 5.56 -4.41 62.04
C ASP A 803 4.80 -3.45 62.97
N PHE A 804 3.77 -2.78 62.45
CA PHE A 804 2.91 -1.83 63.19
C PHE A 804 1.48 -2.34 63.41
N LEU A 805 1.21 -3.61 63.09
CA LEU A 805 -0.12 -4.21 63.21
C LEU A 805 -0.38 -4.90 64.56
N ASP A 806 0.62 -5.02 65.44
CA ASP A 806 0.48 -5.51 66.81
C ASP A 806 0.98 -4.47 67.82
N ASP A 807 0.09 -3.54 68.22
CA ASP A 807 0.01 -2.93 69.57
C ASP A 807 -1.34 -2.20 69.76
#